data_AF-A0A5B9WFN2-F1
#
_entry.id   AF-A0A5B9WFN2-F1
#
_cell.length_a   1.000
_cell.length_b   1.000
_cell.length_c   1.000
_cell.angle_alpha   90.00
_cell.angle_beta   90.00
_cell.angle_gamma   90.00
#
_symmetry.space_group_name_H-M   'P 1'
#
loop_
_entity.id
_entity.type
_entity.pdbx_description
1 polymer ?
#
loop_
_entity_poly.entity_id
_entity_poly.type
_entity_poly.pdbx_seq_one_letter_code
_entity_poly.pdbx_strand_id
1 'polypeptide(L)'
;MPLRLEAGAEPVTGYRLVRKLGEGGVGEAWEAIAPGGVRVALKFIRLDSALARPELRSLDVIRDIRHPHLLDVQFIVQVDDRLVVAMPLCDKSLTDRLAECRKEGLPGVPPAELLGYMGELAAAIDFLNEPRHRAADGTLVGVQHRDIKPHNVFLVGGSTRLADFGLAKVVKAGLEDHSGCMTPHYASPELLAGKISGRSDQYALAVTYVQLRTGQLPFRGPVADVLLGHLHGEPDLFGLPAGERPAVARALAKKPDDRWPSCREFVRELERADRDRAVRHRQEDLAGPAGTPDADLTWNPKAPSTHPATAPTAVQEATDPRPAAAAADWRGQKAESRQRRGRAVGLVAALIGVGTLAVLAALLGPRWPSSSGEKARPGGSEAEAEPVPRAEPKPASEPEPPPVKSEPPRDPTTVAQASESPSQKPPLVEVKSGPPPYQGGVGGGNPQRPASETAFPPASKVAADPNHPLATGEAKSGSPPYQGGVAGGGPEPQRPSSGTGSGDASKVAADPELPGKARAFLKAHCHRCHGVRFEVPGYDVLDRDALVARRGEGEKPYVTPGKPEESELWKRLGEDKDMPPSGPKPSDGELALIRDWIAAGAAFPRHERRKPVGDADVLGTIVGHLRAIDPAERPRWRYFTLATLHNNPRVTDEELRLARAGVSKLLNSLSSRRKVAVPEALGPGQVVLAIDVTGLGWEAREVWDRILKVYPYGLTYRHRPSGDPVRPLAIELDELVGEDAGPPDVRADWFLDAAARPELYHAILNIPATAEQLEARLGVDVRRDFLGDQLRRAGFTASGVSSHNRLVDRHESAGGYYWKSYDFRNTDGTGNLLRYPLGPAFADNPYPRLAFEHAGGEILFSLPNGLQGYMLVDARGNRIDSGPPEVVGDSLRTSGTTLIVAGLSCMACHRDGVIRFQDRLRAGAAAAGAAREKLERLVPAKAEWDKILAGDEAQFLAAVEQSTGPFLRVGADKGKPARDFPEPITTIARLYQKDMGADEVAAELGMADAKGLRDRIRDNPALGKLGLGVLADGGSLKRSEWDSLKDRTLSTFHEVNLQIRRGTPQRRY
;
A
#
# COMPACT_ATOMS: atom_id res chain seq x y z
N MET A 1 -29.50 35.74 -9.75
CA MET A 1 -29.62 34.74 -8.67
C MET A 1 -28.99 33.45 -9.17
N PRO A 2 -28.47 32.53 -8.33
CA PRO A 2 -28.01 31.24 -8.82
C PRO A 2 -29.17 30.44 -9.42
N LEU A 3 -28.91 29.74 -10.53
CA LEU A 3 -29.88 28.92 -11.25
C LEU A 3 -30.47 27.84 -10.32
N ARG A 4 -31.77 27.92 -10.03
CA ARG A 4 -32.50 26.87 -9.29
C ARG A 4 -33.03 25.82 -10.26
N LEU A 5 -32.75 24.55 -9.95
CA LEU A 5 -33.27 23.40 -10.68
C LEU A 5 -34.24 22.68 -9.75
N GLU A 6 -35.52 22.98 -9.93
CA GLU A 6 -36.64 22.46 -9.14
C GLU A 6 -37.83 22.13 -10.05
N ALA A 7 -38.73 21.24 -9.61
CA ALA A 7 -39.85 20.81 -10.44
C ALA A 7 -40.80 21.99 -10.74
N GLY A 8 -41.16 22.14 -12.01
CA GLY A 8 -41.93 23.29 -12.52
C GLY A 8 -41.08 24.47 -13.00
N ALA A 9 -39.78 24.53 -12.68
CA ALA A 9 -38.89 25.58 -13.18
C ALA A 9 -38.64 25.44 -14.70
N GLU A 10 -38.29 26.55 -15.36
CA GLU A 10 -38.02 26.62 -16.81
C GLU A 10 -36.65 27.28 -17.06
N PRO A 11 -35.53 26.59 -16.73
CA PRO A 11 -34.17 27.15 -16.84
C PRO A 11 -33.67 27.28 -18.29
N VAL A 12 -34.37 26.65 -19.25
CA VAL A 12 -34.22 26.86 -20.68
C VAL A 12 -35.62 27.14 -21.22
N THR A 13 -35.81 28.28 -21.88
CA THR A 13 -37.13 28.74 -22.34
C THR A 13 -37.83 27.68 -23.20
N GLY A 14 -39.07 27.34 -22.84
CA GLY A 14 -39.86 26.28 -23.44
C GLY A 14 -39.64 24.87 -22.85
N TYR A 15 -38.68 24.67 -21.94
CA TYR A 15 -38.34 23.38 -21.34
C TYR A 15 -38.57 23.37 -19.83
N ARG A 16 -39.80 23.02 -19.44
CA ARG A 16 -40.22 22.98 -18.03
C ARG A 16 -39.80 21.67 -17.38
N LEU A 17 -39.05 21.75 -16.29
CA LEU A 17 -38.60 20.60 -15.49
C LEU A 17 -39.77 19.87 -14.84
N VAL A 18 -39.76 18.54 -14.88
CA VAL A 18 -40.77 17.66 -14.28
C VAL A 18 -40.25 17.01 -13.01
N ARG A 19 -39.08 16.35 -13.10
CA ARG A 19 -38.45 15.63 -11.99
C ARG A 19 -36.96 15.44 -12.25
N LYS A 20 -36.17 15.29 -11.19
CA LYS A 20 -34.77 14.89 -11.27
C LYS A 20 -34.69 13.43 -11.74
N LEU A 21 -33.82 13.16 -12.72
CA LEU A 21 -33.49 11.81 -13.21
C LEU A 21 -32.29 11.23 -12.45
N GLY A 22 -31.32 12.07 -12.10
CA GLY A 22 -30.14 11.67 -11.34
C GLY A 22 -29.18 12.83 -11.08
N GLU A 23 -28.12 12.52 -10.33
CA GLU A 23 -27.03 13.44 -9.98
C GLU A 23 -25.70 12.67 -10.04
N GLY A 24 -24.63 13.34 -10.44
CA GLY A 24 -23.28 12.78 -10.49
C GLY A 24 -22.22 13.87 -10.37
N GLY A 25 -20.95 13.49 -10.31
CA GLY A 25 -19.83 14.40 -9.98
C GLY A 25 -19.61 15.60 -10.92
N VAL A 26 -20.31 15.69 -12.05
CA VAL A 26 -20.26 16.81 -13.00
C VAL A 26 -21.48 17.73 -12.96
N GLY A 27 -22.55 17.33 -12.25
CA GLY A 27 -23.85 17.99 -12.27
C GLY A 27 -25.03 17.01 -12.33
N GLU A 28 -26.18 17.50 -12.76
CA GLU A 28 -27.48 16.84 -12.55
C GLU A 28 -28.31 16.70 -13.83
N ALA A 29 -29.07 15.61 -13.93
CA ALA A 29 -29.96 15.32 -15.04
C ALA A 29 -31.42 15.41 -14.61
N TRP A 30 -32.24 16.07 -15.42
CA TRP A 30 -33.67 16.30 -15.18
C TRP A 30 -34.51 15.89 -16.38
N GLU A 31 -35.71 15.38 -16.10
CA GLU A 31 -36.75 15.21 -17.11
C GLU A 31 -37.44 16.56 -17.33
N ALA A 32 -37.66 16.95 -18.58
CA ALA A 32 -38.36 18.18 -18.93
C ALA A 32 -39.42 17.94 -20.01
N ILE A 33 -40.48 18.77 -19.99
CA ILE A 33 -41.44 18.89 -21.08
C ILE A 33 -40.93 20.00 -22.01
N ALA A 34 -40.55 19.62 -23.23
CA ALA A 34 -40.15 20.49 -24.32
C ALA A 34 -41.38 21.11 -25.02
N PRO A 35 -41.19 22.10 -25.92
CA PRO A 35 -42.26 22.62 -26.77
C PRO A 35 -42.95 21.51 -27.55
N GLY A 36 -44.28 21.58 -27.66
CA GLY A 36 -45.10 20.51 -28.24
C GLY A 36 -45.41 19.34 -27.30
N GLY A 37 -44.96 19.37 -26.04
CA GLY A 37 -45.33 18.38 -25.02
C GLY A 37 -44.42 17.13 -24.97
N VAL A 38 -43.35 17.11 -25.77
CA VAL A 38 -42.39 16.00 -25.82
C VAL A 38 -41.58 15.93 -24.52
N ARG A 39 -41.39 14.73 -23.96
CA ARG A 39 -40.52 14.52 -22.79
C ARG A 39 -39.08 14.31 -23.23
N VAL A 40 -38.17 15.10 -22.67
CA VAL A 40 -36.72 15.05 -22.94
C VAL A 40 -35.93 14.96 -21.64
N ALA A 41 -34.64 14.64 -21.74
CA ALA A 41 -33.69 14.79 -20.64
C ALA A 41 -32.82 16.03 -20.87
N LEU A 42 -32.68 16.86 -19.83
CA LEU A 42 -31.74 17.98 -19.76
C LEU A 42 -30.65 17.67 -18.74
N LYS A 43 -29.39 17.70 -19.15
CA LYS A 43 -28.22 17.49 -18.28
C LYS A 43 -27.50 18.81 -18.05
N PHE A 44 -27.44 19.25 -16.79
CA PHE A 44 -26.85 20.52 -16.35
C PHE A 44 -25.47 20.26 -15.76
N ILE A 45 -24.42 20.56 -16.52
CA ILE A 45 -23.01 20.38 -16.15
C ILE A 45 -22.45 21.72 -15.70
N ARG A 46 -21.72 21.79 -14.58
CA ARG A 46 -21.11 23.05 -14.11
C ARG A 46 -19.82 23.37 -14.88
N LEU A 47 -19.57 24.65 -15.12
CA LEU A 47 -18.38 25.17 -15.80
C LEU A 47 -17.54 25.97 -14.80
N ASP A 48 -16.25 25.67 -14.68
CA ASP A 48 -15.33 26.55 -13.96
C ASP A 48 -14.88 27.74 -14.82
N SER A 49 -14.68 28.87 -14.15
CA SER A 49 -14.60 30.23 -14.68
C SER A 49 -13.35 30.54 -15.50
N ALA A 50 -12.25 29.81 -15.30
CA ALA A 50 -10.94 30.16 -15.86
C ALA A 50 -10.65 29.57 -17.25
N LEU A 51 -11.18 28.39 -17.58
CA LEU A 51 -10.66 27.55 -18.68
C LEU A 51 -11.66 27.15 -19.78
N ALA A 52 -12.97 27.37 -19.62
CA ALA A 52 -13.98 26.75 -20.51
C ALA A 52 -13.95 27.16 -22.00
N ARG A 53 -13.32 28.29 -22.39
CA ARG A 53 -13.51 28.90 -23.72
C ARG A 53 -12.93 28.14 -24.93
N PRO A 54 -11.75 27.49 -24.89
CA PRO A 54 -11.26 26.67 -26.00
C PRO A 54 -12.01 25.34 -26.08
N GLU A 55 -12.31 24.75 -24.93
CA GLU A 55 -12.96 23.44 -24.78
C GLU A 55 -14.40 23.43 -25.30
N LEU A 56 -15.17 24.51 -25.08
CA LEU A 56 -16.52 24.64 -25.64
C LEU A 56 -16.52 24.59 -27.18
N ARG A 57 -15.47 25.09 -27.87
CA ARG A 57 -15.35 24.98 -29.35
C ARG A 57 -15.13 23.54 -29.83
N SER A 58 -14.62 22.65 -28.97
CA SER A 58 -14.54 21.22 -29.31
C SER A 58 -15.90 20.50 -29.22
N LEU A 59 -16.97 21.17 -28.77
CA LEU A 59 -18.34 20.65 -28.83
C LEU A 59 -19.01 20.86 -30.19
N ASP A 60 -18.57 21.84 -30.99
CA ASP A 60 -19.11 22.06 -32.34
C ASP A 60 -18.93 20.82 -33.22
N VAL A 61 -17.82 20.09 -33.03
CA VAL A 61 -17.51 18.84 -33.74
C VAL A 61 -18.50 17.72 -33.42
N ILE A 62 -19.02 17.64 -32.19
CA ILE A 62 -19.97 16.56 -31.81
C ILE A 62 -21.41 16.87 -32.17
N ARG A 63 -21.78 18.15 -32.34
CA ARG A 63 -23.16 18.58 -32.60
C ARG A 63 -23.78 17.90 -33.83
N ASP A 64 -22.97 17.65 -34.86
CA ASP A 64 -23.42 17.16 -36.16
C ASP A 64 -23.13 15.65 -36.38
N ILE A 65 -22.57 14.97 -35.37
CA ILE A 65 -22.31 13.52 -35.38
C ILE A 65 -23.63 12.76 -35.19
N ARG A 66 -24.00 11.87 -36.12
CA ARG A 66 -25.18 11.00 -36.05
C ARG A 66 -24.81 9.55 -36.30
N HIS A 67 -25.29 8.63 -35.46
CA HIS A 67 -25.06 7.19 -35.58
C HIS A 67 -26.17 6.42 -34.83
N PRO A 68 -26.69 5.28 -35.34
CA PRO A 68 -27.79 4.55 -34.70
C PRO A 68 -27.56 4.09 -33.26
N HIS A 69 -26.30 4.04 -32.81
CA HIS A 69 -25.90 3.62 -31.45
C HIS A 69 -25.20 4.72 -30.63
N LEU A 70 -25.25 5.98 -31.08
CA LEU A 70 -24.93 7.15 -30.27
C LEU A 70 -26.22 7.82 -29.80
N LEU A 71 -26.24 8.39 -28.59
CA LEU A 71 -27.39 9.18 -28.14
C LEU A 71 -27.37 10.55 -28.83
N ASP A 72 -28.45 10.87 -29.55
CA ASP A 72 -28.55 12.12 -30.32
C ASP A 72 -28.64 13.34 -29.39
N VAL A 73 -27.68 14.27 -29.51
CA VAL A 73 -27.73 15.56 -28.82
C VAL A 73 -28.60 16.52 -29.63
N GLN A 74 -29.69 16.99 -29.02
CA GLN A 74 -30.66 17.89 -29.66
C GLN A 74 -30.12 19.33 -29.74
N PHE A 75 -29.59 19.83 -28.62
CA PHE A 75 -28.85 21.08 -28.54
C PHE A 75 -27.93 21.09 -27.32
N ILE A 76 -26.98 22.02 -27.35
CA ILE A 76 -26.13 22.39 -26.23
C ILE A 76 -26.25 23.90 -26.07
N VAL A 77 -26.51 24.39 -24.86
CA VAL A 77 -26.61 25.83 -24.55
C VAL A 77 -25.94 26.13 -23.22
N GLN A 78 -25.31 27.30 -23.07
CA GLN A 78 -24.85 27.77 -21.77
C GLN A 78 -25.94 28.60 -21.09
N VAL A 79 -26.23 28.30 -19.82
CA VAL A 79 -27.10 29.08 -18.93
C VAL A 79 -26.33 29.32 -17.64
N ASP A 80 -26.06 30.59 -17.31
CA ASP A 80 -25.25 31.00 -16.16
C ASP A 80 -23.89 30.24 -16.08
N ASP A 81 -23.61 29.60 -14.94
CA ASP A 81 -22.41 28.79 -14.67
C ASP A 81 -22.51 27.35 -15.22
N ARG A 82 -23.50 27.05 -16.08
CA ARG A 82 -23.79 25.68 -16.52
C ARG A 82 -23.91 25.50 -18.02
N LEU A 83 -23.38 24.39 -18.51
CA LEU A 83 -23.65 23.84 -19.82
C LEU A 83 -24.89 22.93 -19.72
N VAL A 84 -25.92 23.19 -20.51
CA VAL A 84 -27.14 22.40 -20.59
C VAL A 84 -27.15 21.60 -21.88
N VAL A 85 -27.18 20.28 -21.77
CA VAL A 85 -27.22 19.34 -22.91
C VAL A 85 -28.61 18.70 -22.96
N ALA A 86 -29.31 18.83 -24.09
CA ALA A 86 -30.62 18.24 -24.31
C ALA A 86 -30.52 16.96 -25.15
N MET A 87 -31.23 15.91 -24.72
CA MET A 87 -31.21 14.59 -25.34
C MET A 87 -32.58 13.89 -25.21
N PRO A 88 -32.90 12.89 -26.05
CA PRO A 88 -34.06 12.03 -25.88
C PRO A 88 -34.11 11.40 -24.47
N LEU A 89 -35.31 11.16 -23.95
CA LEU A 89 -35.50 10.41 -22.71
C LEU A 89 -35.35 8.90 -23.00
N CYS A 90 -34.39 8.25 -22.36
CA CYS A 90 -34.09 6.82 -22.54
C CYS A 90 -34.86 5.91 -21.57
N ASP A 91 -34.91 4.60 -21.85
CA ASP A 91 -35.65 3.63 -21.03
C ASP A 91 -34.93 3.30 -19.71
N LYS A 92 -33.63 2.95 -19.79
CA LYS A 92 -32.73 2.64 -18.65
C LYS A 92 -31.26 2.64 -19.08
N SER A 93 -30.32 2.57 -18.14
CA SER A 93 -28.89 2.35 -18.42
C SER A 93 -28.51 0.85 -18.40
N LEU A 94 -27.32 0.50 -18.91
CA LEU A 94 -26.77 -0.85 -18.73
C LEU A 94 -26.37 -1.14 -17.27
N THR A 95 -26.12 -0.12 -16.44
CA THR A 95 -26.04 -0.29 -14.97
C THR A 95 -27.38 -0.80 -14.41
N ASP A 96 -28.50 -0.23 -14.84
CA ASP A 96 -29.83 -0.67 -14.39
C ASP A 96 -30.13 -2.09 -14.86
N ARG A 97 -29.81 -2.42 -16.12
CA ARG A 97 -29.99 -3.79 -16.63
C ARG A 97 -29.14 -4.81 -15.87
N LEU A 98 -27.88 -4.49 -15.53
CA LEU A 98 -27.04 -5.34 -14.67
C LEU A 98 -27.65 -5.50 -13.27
N ALA A 99 -28.25 -4.44 -12.71
CA ALA A 99 -28.94 -4.50 -11.42
C ALA A 99 -30.26 -5.30 -11.47
N GLU A 100 -30.93 -5.38 -12.63
CA GLU A 100 -32.08 -6.25 -12.88
C GLU A 100 -31.67 -7.73 -12.92
N CYS A 101 -30.69 -8.08 -13.77
CA CYS A 101 -30.15 -9.44 -13.86
C CYS A 101 -29.70 -9.98 -12.49
N ARG A 102 -29.09 -9.12 -11.66
CA ARG A 102 -28.69 -9.47 -10.29
C ARG A 102 -29.86 -9.71 -9.33
N LYS A 103 -30.98 -9.00 -9.49
CA LYS A 103 -32.22 -9.28 -8.73
C LYS A 103 -32.90 -10.58 -9.20
N GLU A 104 -32.68 -10.95 -10.46
CA GLU A 104 -33.09 -12.24 -11.05
C GLU A 104 -32.16 -13.41 -10.64
N GLY A 105 -31.07 -13.13 -9.90
CA GLY A 105 -30.10 -14.13 -9.43
C GLY A 105 -29.00 -14.49 -10.44
N LEU A 106 -28.93 -13.78 -11.57
CA LEU A 106 -27.89 -13.96 -12.58
C LEU A 106 -26.59 -13.23 -12.17
N PRO A 107 -25.40 -13.76 -12.53
CA PRO A 107 -24.12 -13.10 -12.23
C PRO A 107 -23.94 -11.78 -13.01
N GLY A 108 -24.54 -11.69 -14.20
CA GLY A 108 -24.46 -10.55 -15.11
C GLY A 108 -25.52 -10.63 -16.21
N VAL A 109 -25.37 -9.79 -17.24
CA VAL A 109 -26.23 -9.77 -18.44
C VAL A 109 -26.04 -11.07 -19.24
N PRO A 110 -27.13 -11.73 -19.73
CA PRO A 110 -27.03 -12.94 -20.53
C PRO A 110 -26.09 -12.82 -21.75
N PRO A 111 -25.33 -13.86 -22.14
CA PRO A 111 -24.27 -13.72 -23.15
C PRO A 111 -24.74 -13.19 -24.51
N ALA A 112 -25.84 -13.75 -25.05
CA ALA A 112 -26.38 -13.33 -26.35
C ALA A 112 -26.92 -11.89 -26.34
N GLU A 113 -27.56 -11.47 -25.24
CA GLU A 113 -28.01 -10.10 -25.03
C GLU A 113 -26.82 -9.13 -24.96
N LEU A 114 -25.82 -9.49 -24.14
CA LEU A 114 -24.63 -8.67 -23.94
C LEU A 114 -23.76 -8.56 -25.19
N LEU A 115 -23.60 -9.62 -25.97
CA LEU A 115 -22.85 -9.59 -27.23
C LEU A 115 -23.52 -8.69 -28.28
N GLY A 116 -24.86 -8.66 -28.32
CA GLY A 116 -25.61 -7.70 -29.12
C GLY A 116 -25.26 -6.25 -28.73
N TYR A 117 -25.38 -5.92 -27.44
CA TYR A 117 -25.00 -4.60 -26.92
C TYR A 117 -23.52 -4.26 -27.20
N MET A 118 -22.59 -5.22 -27.07
CA MET A 118 -21.18 -4.99 -27.39
C MET A 118 -20.96 -4.72 -28.89
N GLY A 119 -21.67 -5.40 -29.79
CA GLY A 119 -21.57 -5.20 -31.23
C GLY A 119 -22.05 -3.81 -31.67
N GLU A 120 -23.16 -3.35 -31.12
CA GLU A 120 -23.70 -2.00 -31.30
C GLU A 120 -22.75 -0.92 -30.75
N LEU A 121 -22.21 -1.11 -29.55
CA LEU A 121 -21.23 -0.21 -28.94
C LEU A 121 -19.92 -0.17 -29.72
N ALA A 122 -19.36 -1.31 -30.09
CA ALA A 122 -18.16 -1.38 -30.93
C ALA A 122 -18.39 -0.65 -32.27
N ALA A 123 -19.59 -0.76 -32.85
CA ALA A 123 -19.95 -0.02 -34.05
C ALA A 123 -19.90 1.50 -33.85
N ALA A 124 -20.41 2.01 -32.72
CA ALA A 124 -20.35 3.43 -32.36
C ALA A 124 -18.94 3.91 -32.02
N ILE A 125 -18.17 3.12 -31.28
CA ILE A 125 -16.83 3.49 -30.79
C ILE A 125 -15.83 3.53 -31.95
N ASP A 126 -15.86 2.57 -32.87
CA ASP A 126 -15.02 2.61 -34.08
C ASP A 126 -15.44 3.78 -34.99
N PHE A 127 -16.75 4.00 -35.18
CA PHE A 127 -17.27 5.16 -35.94
C PHE A 127 -16.82 6.50 -35.36
N LEU A 128 -16.77 6.64 -34.03
CA LEU A 128 -16.26 7.83 -33.34
C LEU A 128 -14.73 7.97 -33.52
N ASN A 129 -13.96 6.90 -33.37
CA ASN A 129 -12.50 6.95 -33.34
C ASN A 129 -11.83 7.05 -34.71
N GLU A 130 -12.48 6.65 -35.80
CA GLU A 130 -11.98 6.86 -37.16
C GLU A 130 -11.82 8.37 -37.49
N PRO A 131 -10.81 8.77 -38.27
CA PRO A 131 -10.60 10.17 -38.69
C PRO A 131 -11.58 10.56 -39.81
N ARG A 132 -12.85 10.81 -39.41
CA ARG A 132 -13.95 11.13 -40.33
C ARG A 132 -14.83 12.31 -39.91
N HIS A 133 -14.65 12.82 -38.68
CA HIS A 133 -15.45 13.93 -38.16
C HIS A 133 -14.78 15.25 -38.52
N ARG A 134 -15.54 16.22 -39.02
CA ARG A 134 -14.98 17.49 -39.50
C ARG A 134 -14.75 18.45 -38.33
N ALA A 135 -13.51 18.82 -38.07
CA ALA A 135 -13.15 19.87 -37.13
C ALA A 135 -13.46 21.28 -37.69
N ALA A 136 -13.45 22.29 -36.83
CA ALA A 136 -13.78 23.68 -37.19
C ALA A 136 -12.80 24.33 -38.21
N ASP A 137 -11.58 23.79 -38.34
CA ASP A 137 -10.59 24.16 -39.36
C ASP A 137 -10.76 23.39 -40.69
N GLY A 138 -11.75 22.50 -40.76
CA GLY A 138 -12.02 21.65 -41.91
C GLY A 138 -11.24 20.33 -41.96
N THR A 139 -10.35 20.05 -41.00
CA THR A 139 -9.62 18.76 -40.93
C THR A 139 -10.55 17.60 -40.55
N LEU A 140 -10.14 16.37 -40.88
CA LEU A 140 -10.83 15.15 -40.45
C LEU A 140 -10.15 14.56 -39.22
N VAL A 141 -10.90 14.41 -38.14
CA VAL A 141 -10.40 13.97 -36.82
C VAL A 141 -11.20 12.77 -36.29
N GLY A 142 -10.56 11.98 -35.44
CA GLY A 142 -11.21 10.92 -34.66
C GLY A 142 -11.49 11.39 -33.24
N VAL A 143 -12.70 11.13 -32.74
CA VAL A 143 -13.22 11.64 -31.46
C VAL A 143 -13.23 10.52 -30.42
N GLN A 144 -12.24 10.49 -29.52
CA GLN A 144 -12.22 9.52 -28.42
C GLN A 144 -13.27 9.89 -27.37
N HIS A 145 -14.00 8.90 -26.86
CA HIS A 145 -15.04 9.08 -25.86
C HIS A 145 -14.49 9.28 -24.44
N ARG A 146 -13.46 8.51 -24.06
CA ARG A 146 -12.70 8.64 -22.79
C ARG A 146 -13.48 8.35 -21.49
N ASP A 147 -14.75 7.96 -21.57
CA ASP A 147 -15.60 7.63 -20.40
C ASP A 147 -16.64 6.55 -20.74
N ILE A 148 -16.21 5.43 -21.33
CA ILE A 148 -17.09 4.29 -21.65
C ILE A 148 -17.24 3.42 -20.40
N LYS A 149 -18.48 3.34 -19.91
CA LYS A 149 -18.90 2.56 -18.73
C LYS A 149 -20.41 2.30 -18.78
N PRO A 150 -20.97 1.29 -18.08
CA PRO A 150 -22.40 0.97 -18.14
C PRO A 150 -23.38 2.10 -17.79
N HIS A 151 -22.94 3.12 -17.05
CA HIS A 151 -23.75 4.29 -16.70
C HIS A 151 -24.00 5.24 -17.88
N ASN A 152 -23.08 5.25 -18.86
CA ASN A 152 -23.13 6.14 -20.04
C ASN A 152 -23.71 5.42 -21.27
N VAL A 153 -24.14 4.16 -21.12
CA VAL A 153 -24.83 3.41 -22.17
C VAL A 153 -26.28 3.22 -21.77
N PHE A 154 -27.17 3.77 -22.60
CA PHE A 154 -28.61 3.68 -22.41
C PHE A 154 -29.24 2.67 -23.37
N LEU A 155 -30.37 2.11 -22.98
CA LEU A 155 -31.25 1.35 -23.85
C LEU A 155 -32.41 2.26 -24.31
N VAL A 156 -32.72 2.19 -25.61
CA VAL A 156 -33.86 2.87 -26.24
C VAL A 156 -34.52 1.87 -27.19
N GLY A 157 -35.72 1.38 -26.85
CA GLY A 157 -36.43 0.40 -27.67
C GLY A 157 -35.74 -0.96 -27.80
N GLY A 158 -34.80 -1.27 -26.90
CA GLY A 158 -34.00 -2.51 -26.90
C GLY A 158 -32.60 -2.40 -27.49
N SER A 159 -32.29 -1.34 -28.25
CA SER A 159 -30.93 -1.06 -28.76
C SER A 159 -30.16 -0.10 -27.86
N THR A 160 -28.84 -0.22 -27.86
CA THR A 160 -27.94 0.66 -27.11
C THR A 160 -27.74 2.02 -27.76
N ARG A 161 -27.55 3.03 -26.90
CA ARG A 161 -27.23 4.42 -27.21
C ARG A 161 -26.14 4.90 -26.25
N LEU A 162 -24.93 5.10 -26.78
CA LEU A 162 -23.76 5.60 -26.04
C LEU A 162 -23.83 7.13 -25.94
N ALA A 163 -23.75 7.66 -24.72
CA ALA A 163 -23.96 9.07 -24.37
C ALA A 163 -22.71 9.72 -23.75
N ASP A 164 -22.71 11.05 -23.65
CA ASP A 164 -21.62 11.86 -23.08
C ASP A 164 -20.28 11.86 -23.85
N PHE A 165 -20.26 11.38 -25.09
CA PHE A 165 -19.09 11.50 -25.98
C PHE A 165 -18.69 12.97 -26.19
N GLY A 166 -17.38 13.27 -26.19
CA GLY A 166 -16.82 14.62 -26.31
C GLY A 166 -16.92 15.50 -25.05
N LEU A 167 -18.00 15.41 -24.26
CA LEU A 167 -18.22 16.24 -23.07
C LEU A 167 -17.12 16.09 -22.01
N ALA A 168 -16.50 14.90 -21.91
CA ALA A 168 -15.41 14.61 -20.98
C ALA A 168 -14.20 15.56 -21.09
N LYS A 169 -13.96 16.19 -22.26
CA LYS A 169 -12.88 17.17 -22.42
C LYS A 169 -13.20 18.50 -21.73
N VAL A 170 -14.44 18.99 -21.86
CA VAL A 170 -14.91 20.24 -21.24
C VAL A 170 -14.94 20.11 -19.72
N VAL A 171 -15.38 18.96 -19.23
CA VAL A 171 -15.37 18.61 -17.81
C VAL A 171 -13.93 18.63 -17.25
N LYS A 172 -12.98 17.95 -17.92
CA LYS A 172 -11.61 17.79 -17.38
C LYS A 172 -10.85 19.13 -17.23
N ALA A 173 -11.12 20.13 -18.06
CA ALA A 173 -10.46 21.43 -17.99
C ALA A 173 -10.93 22.33 -16.82
N GLY A 174 -11.97 21.95 -16.09
CA GLY A 174 -12.41 22.62 -14.84
C GLY A 174 -12.14 21.80 -13.57
N LEU A 175 -11.33 20.74 -13.66
CA LEU A 175 -11.16 19.72 -12.62
C LEU A 175 -9.69 19.28 -12.49
N GLU A 176 -8.77 20.25 -12.50
CA GLU A 176 -7.33 20.00 -12.25
C GLU A 176 -6.98 19.87 -10.75
N ASP A 177 -7.88 20.28 -9.84
CA ASP A 177 -7.84 19.85 -8.44
C ASP A 177 -8.40 18.41 -8.34
N HIS A 178 -7.75 17.53 -7.56
CA HIS A 178 -7.78 16.06 -7.70
C HIS A 178 -9.09 15.35 -7.27
N SER A 179 -10.22 15.82 -7.76
CA SER A 179 -11.57 15.54 -7.25
C SER A 179 -12.38 14.61 -8.17
N GLY A 180 -12.25 13.30 -7.94
CA GLY A 180 -13.28 12.26 -8.18
C GLY A 180 -13.86 12.00 -9.58
N CYS A 181 -13.60 12.84 -10.59
CA CYS A 181 -14.42 12.86 -11.81
C CYS A 181 -14.02 11.86 -12.91
N MET A 182 -12.73 11.57 -13.10
CA MET A 182 -12.34 10.41 -13.92
C MET A 182 -12.76 9.15 -13.15
N THR A 183 -13.49 8.23 -13.77
CA THR A 183 -13.83 6.96 -13.12
C THR A 183 -12.68 5.98 -13.35
N PRO A 184 -11.74 5.80 -12.40
CA PRO A 184 -10.42 5.19 -12.65
C PRO A 184 -10.55 3.75 -13.14
N HIS A 185 -11.58 3.05 -12.65
CA HIS A 185 -11.96 1.66 -12.93
C HIS A 185 -12.11 1.27 -14.42
N TYR A 186 -12.23 2.24 -15.34
CA TYR A 186 -12.34 2.00 -16.80
C TYR A 186 -11.24 2.71 -17.61
N ALA A 187 -10.40 3.50 -16.95
CA ALA A 187 -9.39 4.31 -17.62
C ALA A 187 -8.23 3.43 -18.13
N SER A 188 -7.83 3.64 -19.38
CA SER A 188 -6.69 2.91 -19.93
C SER A 188 -5.35 3.43 -19.38
N PRO A 189 -4.31 2.58 -19.29
CA PRO A 189 -3.00 2.98 -18.79
C PRO A 189 -2.43 4.24 -19.45
N GLU A 190 -2.60 4.42 -20.76
CA GLU A 190 -2.16 5.63 -21.45
C GLU A 190 -2.97 6.87 -21.07
N LEU A 191 -4.29 6.75 -20.82
CA LEU A 191 -5.16 7.85 -20.39
C LEU A 191 -4.83 8.32 -18.97
N LEU A 192 -4.46 7.38 -18.10
CA LEU A 192 -3.92 7.68 -16.75
C LEU A 192 -2.56 8.39 -16.83
N ALA A 193 -1.72 8.01 -17.79
CA ALA A 193 -0.45 8.69 -18.10
C ALA A 193 -0.61 9.98 -18.95
N GLY A 194 -1.82 10.56 -19.03
CA GLY A 194 -2.09 11.82 -19.72
C GLY A 194 -2.06 11.76 -21.27
N LYS A 195 -1.87 10.58 -21.85
CA LYS A 195 -1.83 10.33 -23.30
C LYS A 195 -3.18 9.85 -23.81
N ILE A 196 -3.42 9.96 -25.11
CA ILE A 196 -4.69 9.56 -25.73
C ILE A 196 -4.39 8.69 -26.94
N SER A 197 -5.13 7.58 -27.09
CA SER A 197 -5.07 6.68 -28.25
C SER A 197 -6.49 6.36 -28.74
N GLY A 198 -6.66 6.10 -30.04
CA GLY A 198 -7.91 5.57 -30.57
C GLY A 198 -8.30 4.20 -29.99
N ARG A 199 -7.35 3.50 -29.34
CA ARG A 199 -7.58 2.23 -28.63
C ARG A 199 -7.78 2.38 -27.12
N SER A 200 -7.83 3.60 -26.58
CA SER A 200 -8.18 3.85 -25.17
C SER A 200 -9.64 3.49 -24.89
N ASP A 201 -10.53 3.78 -25.83
CA ASP A 201 -11.95 3.43 -25.74
C ASP A 201 -12.20 1.91 -25.83
N GLN A 202 -11.41 1.17 -26.61
CA GLN A 202 -11.48 -0.29 -26.68
C GLN A 202 -11.16 -0.96 -25.33
N TYR A 203 -10.19 -0.40 -24.59
CA TYR A 203 -9.84 -0.87 -23.25
C TYR A 203 -11.02 -0.65 -22.27
N ALA A 204 -11.63 0.53 -22.30
CA ALA A 204 -12.81 0.85 -21.49
C ALA A 204 -14.03 -0.01 -21.85
N LEU A 205 -14.21 -0.35 -23.14
CA LEU A 205 -15.21 -1.32 -23.60
C LEU A 205 -14.93 -2.73 -23.06
N ALA A 206 -13.66 -3.17 -23.00
CA ALA A 206 -13.30 -4.46 -22.44
C ALA A 206 -13.55 -4.55 -20.93
N VAL A 207 -13.22 -3.51 -20.16
CA VAL A 207 -13.61 -3.39 -18.74
C VAL A 207 -15.14 -3.46 -18.60
N THR A 208 -15.86 -2.68 -19.42
CA THR A 208 -17.33 -2.64 -19.45
C THR A 208 -17.92 -4.03 -19.72
N TYR A 209 -17.35 -4.80 -20.64
CA TYR A 209 -17.73 -6.18 -20.89
C TYR A 209 -17.56 -7.07 -19.65
N VAL A 210 -16.37 -7.08 -19.01
CA VAL A 210 -16.13 -7.90 -17.80
C VAL A 210 -17.17 -7.61 -16.72
N GLN A 211 -17.44 -6.32 -16.47
CA GLN A 211 -18.41 -5.90 -15.46
C GLN A 211 -19.84 -6.29 -15.79
N LEU A 212 -20.28 -6.14 -17.04
CA LEU A 212 -21.63 -6.55 -17.44
C LEU A 212 -21.77 -8.08 -17.48
N ARG A 213 -20.71 -8.81 -17.83
CA ARG A 213 -20.67 -10.26 -17.99
C ARG A 213 -20.62 -11.03 -16.67
N THR A 214 -19.99 -10.45 -15.64
CA THR A 214 -19.69 -11.10 -14.34
C THR A 214 -20.22 -10.34 -13.13
N GLY A 215 -20.66 -9.08 -13.32
CA GLY A 215 -20.98 -8.15 -12.25
C GLY A 215 -19.75 -7.56 -11.53
N GLN A 216 -18.54 -7.93 -11.91
CA GLN A 216 -17.29 -7.57 -11.22
C GLN A 216 -16.33 -6.83 -12.16
N LEU A 217 -15.57 -5.86 -11.65
CA LEU A 217 -14.53 -5.18 -12.41
C LEU A 217 -13.26 -6.06 -12.51
N PRO A 218 -12.43 -5.93 -13.56
CA PRO A 218 -11.16 -6.67 -13.69
C PRO A 218 -10.06 -6.19 -12.73
N PHE A 219 -10.20 -4.98 -12.16
CA PHE A 219 -9.35 -4.43 -11.10
C PHE A 219 -10.24 -3.94 -9.96
N ARG A 220 -9.84 -4.18 -8.71
CA ARG A 220 -10.66 -3.95 -7.51
C ARG A 220 -9.77 -3.52 -6.35
N GLY A 221 -10.32 -2.75 -5.42
CA GLY A 221 -9.63 -2.23 -4.25
C GLY A 221 -9.84 -0.71 -4.09
N PRO A 222 -9.08 -0.06 -3.20
CA PRO A 222 -8.91 1.39 -3.18
C PRO A 222 -8.58 1.98 -4.56
N VAL A 223 -8.91 3.27 -4.77
CA VAL A 223 -8.66 3.97 -6.03
C VAL A 223 -7.19 3.91 -6.49
N ALA A 224 -6.24 4.01 -5.56
CA ALA A 224 -4.82 3.89 -5.87
C ALA A 224 -4.44 2.50 -6.42
N ASP A 225 -4.99 1.43 -5.84
CA ASP A 225 -4.70 0.05 -6.23
C ASP A 225 -5.40 -0.29 -7.57
N VAL A 226 -6.58 0.28 -7.83
CA VAL A 226 -7.25 0.23 -9.13
C VAL A 226 -6.41 0.93 -10.20
N LEU A 227 -5.91 2.15 -9.94
CA LEU A 227 -5.02 2.88 -10.85
C LEU A 227 -3.73 2.10 -11.14
N LEU A 228 -3.09 1.56 -10.10
CA LEU A 228 -1.88 0.72 -10.23
C LEU A 228 -2.16 -0.59 -10.99
N GLY A 229 -3.34 -1.18 -10.78
CA GLY A 229 -3.85 -2.33 -11.53
C GLY A 229 -3.99 -2.02 -13.03
N HIS A 230 -4.63 -0.91 -13.38
CA HIS A 230 -4.72 -0.47 -14.79
C HIS A 230 -3.35 -0.22 -15.41
N LEU A 231 -2.42 0.44 -14.69
CA LEU A 231 -1.06 0.72 -15.16
C LEU A 231 -0.19 -0.54 -15.32
N HIS A 232 -0.19 -1.45 -14.34
CA HIS A 232 0.85 -2.49 -14.20
C HIS A 232 0.34 -3.89 -13.83
N GLY A 233 -0.80 -4.02 -13.15
CA GLY A 233 -1.31 -5.34 -12.69
C GLY A 233 -2.01 -6.17 -13.77
N GLU A 234 -2.06 -7.48 -13.62
CA GLU A 234 -2.84 -8.37 -14.49
C GLU A 234 -4.35 -8.30 -14.16
N PRO A 235 -5.26 -8.33 -15.16
CA PRO A 235 -6.71 -8.25 -14.92
C PRO A 235 -7.29 -9.56 -14.38
N ASP A 236 -8.16 -9.49 -13.37
CA ASP A 236 -8.96 -10.64 -12.97
C ASP A 236 -10.05 -10.91 -14.01
N LEU A 237 -9.83 -11.97 -14.79
CA LEU A 237 -10.75 -12.51 -15.79
C LEU A 237 -11.32 -13.88 -15.38
N PHE A 238 -11.16 -14.31 -14.13
CA PHE A 238 -11.61 -15.64 -13.68
C PHE A 238 -13.12 -15.83 -13.81
N GLY A 239 -13.91 -14.78 -13.56
CA GLY A 239 -15.37 -14.79 -13.73
C GLY A 239 -15.85 -15.00 -15.17
N LEU A 240 -15.00 -14.85 -16.18
CA LEU A 240 -15.33 -15.16 -17.57
C LEU A 240 -15.12 -16.66 -17.87
N PRO A 241 -15.95 -17.28 -18.73
CA PRO A 241 -15.65 -18.56 -19.36
C PRO A 241 -14.28 -18.58 -20.04
N ALA A 242 -13.59 -19.72 -19.97
CA ALA A 242 -12.20 -19.84 -20.40
C ALA A 242 -11.93 -19.41 -21.86
N GLY A 243 -12.89 -19.56 -22.77
CA GLY A 243 -12.77 -19.11 -24.16
C GLY A 243 -12.87 -17.60 -24.36
N GLU A 244 -13.58 -16.88 -23.49
CA GLU A 244 -13.71 -15.40 -23.57
C GLU A 244 -12.43 -14.71 -23.08
N ARG A 245 -11.71 -15.32 -22.12
CA ARG A 245 -10.55 -14.72 -21.43
C ARG A 245 -9.45 -14.21 -22.37
N PRO A 246 -8.97 -14.93 -23.40
CA PRO A 246 -7.87 -14.46 -24.25
C PRO A 246 -8.25 -13.20 -25.05
N ALA A 247 -9.50 -13.11 -25.50
CA ALA A 247 -9.97 -11.96 -26.27
C ALA A 247 -10.01 -10.68 -25.40
N VAL A 248 -10.49 -10.82 -24.15
CA VAL A 248 -10.53 -9.72 -23.18
C VAL A 248 -9.13 -9.35 -22.68
N ALA A 249 -8.27 -10.33 -22.38
CA ALA A 249 -6.89 -10.11 -21.96
C ALA A 249 -6.12 -9.27 -22.99
N ARG A 250 -6.27 -9.59 -24.29
CA ARG A 250 -5.68 -8.80 -25.37
C ARG A 250 -6.27 -7.38 -25.45
N ALA A 251 -7.58 -7.21 -25.30
CA ALA A 251 -8.20 -5.88 -25.28
C ALA A 251 -7.75 -5.02 -24.07
N LEU A 252 -7.39 -5.67 -22.96
CA LEU A 252 -6.83 -5.05 -21.75
C LEU A 252 -5.28 -4.96 -21.74
N ALA A 253 -4.61 -5.20 -22.88
CA ALA A 253 -3.16 -5.11 -22.96
C ALA A 253 -2.64 -3.70 -22.62
N LYS A 254 -1.51 -3.63 -21.90
CA LYS A 254 -1.00 -2.36 -21.35
C LYS A 254 -0.57 -1.37 -22.44
N LYS A 255 0.09 -1.84 -23.50
CA LYS A 255 0.37 -1.02 -24.68
C LYS A 255 -0.87 -1.00 -25.59
N PRO A 256 -1.27 0.16 -26.14
CA PRO A 256 -2.38 0.22 -27.09
C PRO A 256 -2.21 -0.69 -28.31
N ASP A 257 -0.99 -0.79 -28.85
CA ASP A 257 -0.73 -1.45 -30.14
C ASP A 257 -0.84 -2.98 -30.07
N ASP A 258 -0.66 -3.57 -28.89
CA ASP A 258 -0.82 -5.01 -28.63
C ASP A 258 -2.30 -5.46 -28.67
N ARG A 259 -3.24 -4.51 -28.49
CA ARG A 259 -4.71 -4.73 -28.47
C ARG A 259 -5.26 -5.12 -29.86
N TRP A 260 -6.59 -5.20 -30.00
CA TRP A 260 -7.24 -5.49 -31.29
C TRP A 260 -7.21 -4.25 -32.21
N PRO A 261 -7.16 -4.41 -33.55
CA PRO A 261 -7.10 -3.26 -34.46
C PRO A 261 -8.35 -2.37 -34.39
N SER A 262 -9.53 -2.97 -34.17
CA SER A 262 -10.83 -2.31 -33.97
C SER A 262 -11.62 -2.92 -32.82
N CYS A 263 -12.61 -2.19 -32.30
CA CYS A 263 -13.56 -2.71 -31.30
C CYS A 263 -14.43 -3.82 -31.91
N ARG A 264 -14.80 -3.70 -33.19
CA ARG A 264 -15.56 -4.74 -33.92
C ARG A 264 -14.81 -6.07 -33.98
N GLU A 265 -13.48 -6.08 -34.13
CA GLU A 265 -12.70 -7.32 -34.11
C GLU A 265 -12.62 -7.95 -32.71
N PHE A 266 -12.46 -7.13 -31.66
CA PHE A 266 -12.54 -7.60 -30.28
C PHE A 266 -13.87 -8.32 -30.01
N VAL A 267 -15.00 -7.72 -30.42
CA VAL A 267 -16.33 -8.32 -30.21
C VAL A 267 -16.55 -9.57 -31.07
N ARG A 268 -16.07 -9.60 -32.32
CA ARG A 268 -16.16 -10.80 -33.19
C ARG A 268 -15.48 -12.03 -32.57
N GLU A 269 -14.36 -11.85 -31.87
CA GLU A 269 -13.68 -12.96 -31.19
C GLU A 269 -14.37 -13.35 -29.87
N LEU A 270 -15.12 -12.45 -29.21
CA LEU A 270 -16.05 -12.82 -28.13
C LEU A 270 -17.26 -13.61 -28.65
N GLU A 271 -17.87 -13.19 -29.77
CA GLU A 271 -18.94 -13.94 -30.44
C GLU A 271 -18.46 -15.33 -30.89
N ARG A 272 -17.21 -15.44 -31.34
CA ARG A 272 -16.57 -16.71 -31.70
C ARG A 272 -16.40 -17.60 -30.46
N ALA A 273 -15.88 -17.04 -29.36
CA ALA A 273 -15.67 -17.77 -28.12
C ALA A 273 -16.99 -18.37 -27.55
N ASP A 274 -18.09 -17.61 -27.56
CA ASP A 274 -19.39 -18.12 -27.08
C ASP A 274 -20.03 -19.09 -28.09
N ARG A 275 -19.87 -18.90 -29.40
CA ARG A 275 -20.29 -19.90 -30.41
C ARG A 275 -19.56 -21.23 -30.21
N ASP A 276 -18.23 -21.22 -30.08
CA ASP A 276 -17.44 -22.44 -29.88
C ASP A 276 -17.79 -23.13 -28.55
N ARG A 277 -18.13 -22.35 -27.51
CA ARG A 277 -18.71 -22.86 -26.25
C ARG A 277 -20.08 -23.49 -26.45
N ALA A 278 -20.99 -22.85 -27.20
CA ALA A 278 -22.34 -23.33 -27.49
C ALA A 278 -22.41 -24.48 -28.51
N VAL A 279 -21.29 -24.80 -29.17
CA VAL A 279 -21.07 -26.05 -29.93
C VAL A 279 -20.59 -27.15 -28.99
N ARG A 280 -19.53 -26.93 -28.20
CA ARG A 280 -19.00 -27.91 -27.24
C ARG A 280 -20.05 -28.42 -26.26
N HIS A 281 -20.77 -27.52 -25.60
CA HIS A 281 -21.84 -27.88 -24.66
C HIS A 281 -22.90 -28.77 -25.32
N ARG A 282 -23.22 -28.51 -26.59
CA ARG A 282 -24.22 -29.28 -27.35
C ARG A 282 -23.71 -30.65 -27.79
N GLN A 283 -22.40 -30.80 -27.98
CA GLN A 283 -21.77 -32.10 -28.21
C GLN A 283 -21.68 -32.91 -26.91
N GLU A 284 -21.45 -32.24 -25.77
CA GLU A 284 -21.48 -32.82 -24.42
C GLU A 284 -22.92 -33.25 -24.03
N ASP A 285 -23.94 -32.43 -24.30
CA ASP A 285 -25.37 -32.76 -24.08
C ASP A 285 -25.86 -33.91 -24.98
N LEU A 286 -25.26 -34.09 -26.18
CA LEU A 286 -25.54 -35.22 -27.08
C LEU A 286 -24.74 -36.49 -26.72
N ALA A 287 -23.60 -36.33 -26.04
CA ALA A 287 -22.78 -37.41 -25.51
C ALA A 287 -23.24 -37.79 -24.08
N GLY A 288 -24.43 -38.37 -24.00
CA GLY A 288 -25.07 -38.77 -22.74
C GLY A 288 -24.16 -39.64 -21.84
N PRO A 289 -24.40 -39.64 -20.51
CA PRO A 289 -23.40 -40.04 -19.51
C PRO A 289 -23.02 -41.52 -19.60
N ALA A 290 -21.84 -41.78 -20.16
CA ALA A 290 -21.20 -43.07 -20.12
C ALA A 290 -20.56 -43.32 -18.74
N GLY A 291 -21.00 -44.37 -18.05
CA GLY A 291 -20.15 -45.08 -17.09
C GLY A 291 -19.07 -45.90 -17.82
N THR A 292 -18.20 -46.66 -17.15
CA THR A 292 -18.33 -47.22 -15.79
C THR A 292 -16.99 -47.08 -14.98
N PRO A 293 -16.45 -48.03 -14.16
CA PRO A 293 -15.91 -47.65 -12.85
C PRO A 293 -14.45 -48.13 -12.59
N ASP A 294 -14.11 -48.35 -11.31
CA ASP A 294 -13.04 -49.19 -10.69
C ASP A 294 -12.27 -50.19 -11.60
N ALA A 295 -10.99 -50.49 -11.35
CA ALA A 295 -10.07 -50.08 -10.27
C ALA A 295 -8.57 -50.36 -10.62
N ASP A 296 -7.70 -49.95 -9.69
CA ASP A 296 -6.36 -50.50 -9.36
C ASP A 296 -5.20 -50.61 -10.39
N LEU A 297 -4.12 -49.90 -10.01
CA LEU A 297 -2.74 -50.40 -9.90
C LEU A 297 -2.09 -51.18 -11.07
N THR A 298 -1.11 -50.55 -11.73
CA THR A 298 0.31 -50.83 -11.43
C THR A 298 1.30 -49.87 -12.12
N TRP A 299 2.52 -49.82 -11.59
CA TRP A 299 3.65 -49.00 -12.06
C TRP A 299 4.64 -49.84 -12.88
N ASN A 300 5.08 -49.34 -14.05
CA ASN A 300 6.51 -49.25 -14.44
C ASN A 300 6.67 -48.50 -15.80
N PRO A 301 7.77 -47.76 -16.06
CA PRO A 301 7.94 -47.02 -17.31
C PRO A 301 8.90 -47.69 -18.31
N LYS A 302 8.46 -47.86 -19.56
CA LYS A 302 9.22 -47.61 -20.81
C LYS A 302 8.33 -47.82 -22.05
N ALA A 303 8.65 -47.13 -23.13
CA ALA A 303 7.92 -47.14 -24.41
C ALA A 303 8.75 -47.85 -25.50
N PRO A 304 8.24 -48.08 -26.74
CA PRO A 304 6.85 -47.99 -27.24
C PRO A 304 6.38 -49.19 -28.10
N SER A 305 5.14 -49.10 -28.59
CA SER A 305 4.66 -49.51 -29.94
C SER A 305 3.94 -50.87 -30.19
N THR A 306 3.08 -50.82 -31.22
CA THR A 306 2.37 -51.89 -31.96
C THR A 306 1.07 -52.50 -31.40
N HIS A 307 0.18 -52.84 -32.34
CA HIS A 307 -1.22 -53.32 -32.26
C HIS A 307 -1.30 -54.72 -32.93
N PRO A 308 -2.45 -55.44 -32.99
CA PRO A 308 -3.58 -55.59 -32.04
C PRO A 308 -4.06 -57.09 -31.91
N ALA A 309 -5.24 -57.28 -31.29
CA ALA A 309 -6.11 -58.49 -31.32
C ALA A 309 -5.64 -59.70 -30.46
N THR A 310 -6.50 -60.65 -30.02
CA THR A 310 -7.92 -60.97 -30.32
C THR A 310 -8.80 -61.18 -29.06
N ALA A 311 -10.13 -61.21 -29.24
CA ALA A 311 -11.15 -61.69 -28.27
C ALA A 311 -11.47 -63.20 -28.53
N PRO A 312 -12.50 -63.88 -27.92
CA PRO A 312 -13.49 -63.50 -26.90
C PRO A 312 -13.56 -64.51 -25.70
N THR A 313 -14.54 -64.52 -24.77
CA THR A 313 -15.88 -65.18 -24.89
C THR A 313 -16.76 -64.94 -23.62
N ALA A 314 -18.09 -65.10 -23.78
CA ALA A 314 -19.27 -65.06 -22.86
C ALA A 314 -19.10 -65.52 -21.36
N VAL A 315 -20.05 -65.29 -20.41
CA VAL A 315 -21.49 -65.69 -20.38
C VAL A 315 -22.40 -64.80 -19.48
N GLN A 316 -23.68 -64.75 -19.87
CA GLN A 316 -25.00 -64.44 -19.24
C GLN A 316 -25.16 -64.56 -17.69
N GLU A 317 -26.24 -64.14 -16.99
CA GLU A 317 -27.38 -63.20 -17.14
C GLU A 317 -28.11 -63.09 -15.77
N ALA A 318 -28.80 -61.97 -15.45
CA ALA A 318 -29.89 -61.92 -14.44
C ALA A 318 -30.75 -60.64 -14.58
N THR A 319 -32.06 -60.75 -14.36
CA THR A 319 -33.10 -59.76 -14.76
C THR A 319 -33.52 -58.71 -13.71
N ASP A 320 -34.02 -57.57 -14.21
CA ASP A 320 -34.80 -56.51 -13.52
C ASP A 320 -36.17 -57.04 -12.98
N PRO A 321 -36.91 -56.33 -12.10
CA PRO A 321 -37.90 -55.36 -12.63
C PRO A 321 -38.19 -54.10 -11.77
N ARG A 322 -38.58 -53.01 -12.46
CA ARG A 322 -39.28 -51.83 -11.89
C ARG A 322 -40.80 -52.05 -11.73
N PRO A 323 -41.47 -51.23 -10.90
CA PRO A 323 -42.29 -50.12 -11.42
C PRO A 323 -42.30 -48.87 -10.50
N ALA A 324 -43.08 -47.79 -10.71
CA ALA A 324 -43.36 -46.95 -11.89
C ALA A 324 -44.22 -45.74 -11.42
N ALA A 325 -44.05 -44.57 -12.07
CA ALA A 325 -44.96 -43.40 -12.13
C ALA A 325 -45.70 -42.87 -10.86
N ALA A 326 -45.52 -41.58 -10.55
CA ALA A 326 -46.61 -40.58 -10.48
C ALA A 326 -46.06 -39.15 -10.30
N ALA A 327 -46.77 -38.15 -10.82
CA ALA A 327 -46.52 -36.73 -10.54
C ALA A 327 -47.84 -35.94 -10.54
N ALA A 328 -48.04 -35.06 -9.56
CA ALA A 328 -49.18 -34.13 -9.52
C ALA A 328 -48.88 -32.88 -8.66
N ASP A 329 -49.21 -31.73 -9.23
CA ASP A 329 -49.64 -30.45 -8.67
C ASP A 329 -49.27 -30.01 -7.23
N TRP A 330 -48.61 -28.85 -7.17
CA TRP A 330 -49.02 -27.79 -6.23
C TRP A 330 -48.90 -26.39 -6.87
N ARG A 331 -50.00 -25.88 -7.42
CA ARG A 331 -50.16 -24.45 -7.74
C ARG A 331 -51.33 -23.87 -6.94
N GLY A 332 -51.09 -22.72 -6.29
CA GLY A 332 -52.17 -21.83 -5.85
C GLY A 332 -52.47 -21.83 -4.35
N GLN A 333 -51.64 -21.13 -3.57
CA GLN A 333 -52.13 -20.27 -2.48
C GLN A 333 -51.06 -19.23 -2.13
N LYS A 334 -51.29 -17.98 -2.53
CA LYS A 334 -50.38 -16.84 -2.29
C LYS A 334 -51.14 -15.59 -1.82
N ALA A 335 -52.00 -15.79 -0.83
CA ALA A 335 -52.70 -14.77 -0.06
C ALA A 335 -52.66 -15.13 1.44
N GLU A 336 -53.12 -14.24 2.32
CA GLU A 336 -53.44 -14.53 3.73
C GLU A 336 -52.32 -15.07 4.66
N SER A 337 -51.14 -14.46 4.63
CA SER A 337 -50.22 -14.51 5.79
C SER A 337 -49.53 -13.17 6.12
N ARG A 338 -49.77 -12.12 5.33
CA ARG A 338 -49.06 -10.84 5.43
C ARG A 338 -49.48 -9.93 6.60
N GLN A 339 -50.46 -10.35 7.42
CA GLN A 339 -50.99 -9.56 8.54
C GLN A 339 -50.70 -10.17 9.94
N ARG A 340 -49.64 -10.99 10.08
CA ARG A 340 -49.17 -11.49 11.39
C ARG A 340 -47.64 -11.44 11.62
N ARG A 341 -46.94 -10.50 10.98
CA ARG A 341 -45.54 -10.13 11.30
C ARG A 341 -45.36 -8.63 11.58
N GLY A 342 -46.22 -8.10 12.44
CA GLY A 342 -46.18 -6.71 12.94
C GLY A 342 -46.10 -6.64 14.48
N ARG A 343 -45.34 -7.54 15.13
CA ARG A 343 -45.11 -7.61 16.59
C ARG A 343 -43.96 -8.59 16.93
N ALA A 344 -42.74 -8.29 16.48
CA ALA A 344 -41.57 -9.16 16.73
C ALA A 344 -40.19 -8.43 16.77
N VAL A 345 -40.16 -7.09 16.84
CA VAL A 345 -38.92 -6.28 16.88
C VAL A 345 -38.84 -5.42 18.16
N GLY A 346 -39.95 -5.25 18.89
CA GLY A 346 -40.02 -4.48 20.13
C GLY A 346 -39.69 -5.28 21.39
N LEU A 347 -38.57 -6.02 21.43
CA LEU A 347 -38.18 -6.79 22.62
C LEU A 347 -36.66 -7.06 22.76
N VAL A 348 -35.83 -6.06 22.43
CA VAL A 348 -34.40 -6.01 22.81
C VAL A 348 -34.03 -4.69 23.49
N ALA A 349 -34.67 -3.58 23.12
CA ALA A 349 -34.45 -2.26 23.71
C ALA A 349 -35.00 -2.07 25.16
N ALA A 350 -35.32 -3.15 25.88
CA ALA A 350 -36.04 -3.12 27.17
C ALA A 350 -35.33 -3.85 28.32
N LEU A 351 -34.05 -4.24 28.16
CA LEU A 351 -33.27 -4.94 29.20
C LEU A 351 -32.03 -4.17 29.70
N ILE A 352 -31.93 -2.87 29.39
CA ILE A 352 -30.95 -1.94 30.00
C ILE A 352 -31.65 -0.94 30.96
N GLY A 353 -32.98 -0.82 30.90
CA GLY A 353 -33.78 0.17 31.64
C GLY A 353 -34.17 -0.18 33.09
N VAL A 354 -33.51 -1.15 33.74
CA VAL A 354 -33.87 -1.63 35.10
C VAL A 354 -32.75 -1.40 36.14
N GLY A 355 -31.54 -1.02 35.71
CA GLY A 355 -30.38 -0.85 36.61
C GLY A 355 -30.32 0.46 37.41
N THR A 356 -31.17 1.44 37.10
CA THR A 356 -31.00 2.85 37.56
C THR A 356 -32.14 3.42 38.40
N LEU A 357 -33.12 2.59 38.79
CA LEU A 357 -34.32 3.02 39.54
C LEU A 357 -34.48 2.36 40.92
N ALA A 358 -33.37 1.93 41.54
CA ALA A 358 -33.36 1.18 42.81
C ALA A 358 -32.54 1.83 43.95
N VAL A 359 -32.16 3.11 43.85
CA VAL A 359 -31.33 3.82 44.87
C VAL A 359 -31.98 5.11 45.42
N LEU A 360 -32.91 5.73 44.69
CA LEU A 360 -33.46 7.06 45.01
C LEU A 360 -34.80 7.05 45.79
N ALA A 361 -35.00 6.05 46.65
CA ALA A 361 -36.21 5.91 47.48
C ALA A 361 -35.92 5.55 48.97
N ALA A 362 -34.67 5.71 49.43
CA ALA A 362 -34.22 5.25 50.76
C ALA A 362 -33.65 6.35 51.68
N LEU A 363 -33.82 7.64 51.33
CA LEU A 363 -33.46 8.78 52.20
C LEU A 363 -34.60 9.83 52.24
N LEU A 364 -35.72 9.44 52.86
CA LEU A 364 -36.76 10.37 53.28
C LEU A 364 -36.32 11.10 54.57
N GLY A 365 -36.16 12.43 54.51
CA GLY A 365 -35.82 13.28 55.66
C GLY A 365 -35.94 14.76 55.29
N PRO A 366 -36.57 15.62 56.12
CA PRO A 366 -37.06 16.92 55.66
C PRO A 366 -36.02 18.07 55.72
N ARG A 367 -36.29 19.12 54.95
CA ARG A 367 -35.65 20.45 55.03
C ARG A 367 -36.69 21.55 55.26
N TRP A 368 -36.30 22.58 56.00
CA TRP A 368 -37.08 23.79 56.31
C TRP A 368 -36.12 24.89 56.80
N PRO A 369 -36.30 26.20 56.52
CA PRO A 369 -37.02 26.86 55.42
C PRO A 369 -36.20 28.02 54.76
N SER A 370 -36.91 28.88 54.01
CA SER A 370 -36.65 30.32 53.76
C SER A 370 -35.46 30.76 52.88
N SER A 371 -35.57 31.82 52.05
CA SER A 371 -36.75 32.56 51.55
C SER A 371 -36.39 33.51 50.38
N SER A 372 -37.41 33.91 49.59
CA SER A 372 -37.53 35.16 48.79
C SER A 372 -36.48 35.48 47.68
N GLY A 373 -36.87 35.94 46.48
CA GLY A 373 -38.24 36.04 45.93
C GLY A 373 -38.38 36.90 44.65
N GLU A 374 -39.57 36.78 44.04
CA GLU A 374 -40.43 37.91 43.58
C GLU A 374 -40.10 38.77 42.32
N LYS A 375 -40.61 38.31 41.16
CA LYS A 375 -41.26 39.10 40.06
C LYS A 375 -40.37 40.11 39.26
N ALA A 376 -40.78 40.67 38.10
CA ALA A 376 -42.06 40.69 37.37
C ALA A 376 -41.92 40.60 35.82
N ARG A 377 -43.06 40.57 35.10
CA ARG A 377 -43.25 40.64 33.61
C ARG A 377 -43.90 42.03 33.24
N PRO A 378 -44.59 42.27 32.09
CA PRO A 378 -44.70 41.61 30.76
C PRO A 378 -44.71 42.55 29.51
N GLY A 379 -44.87 41.99 28.30
CA GLY A 379 -45.47 42.65 27.11
C GLY A 379 -44.60 42.61 25.82
N GLY A 380 -45.14 42.44 24.60
CA GLY A 380 -46.50 42.08 24.16
C GLY A 380 -46.82 42.52 22.71
N SER A 381 -47.57 41.70 21.92
CA SER A 381 -48.16 41.96 20.57
C SER A 381 -47.22 42.41 19.43
N GLU A 382 -47.44 42.22 18.12
CA GLU A 382 -48.15 41.30 17.19
C GLU A 382 -48.18 42.00 15.80
N ALA A 383 -48.61 41.27 14.74
CA ALA A 383 -49.22 41.77 13.48
C ALA A 383 -48.40 42.42 12.30
N GLU A 384 -48.20 41.60 11.25
CA GLU A 384 -48.72 41.73 9.86
C GLU A 384 -48.38 42.86 8.83
N ALA A 385 -48.29 42.41 7.56
CA ALA A 385 -48.75 42.99 6.28
C ALA A 385 -47.82 43.79 5.30
N GLU A 386 -48.06 43.53 4.01
CA GLU A 386 -47.57 44.13 2.73
C GLU A 386 -48.44 45.36 2.29
N PRO A 387 -48.21 46.15 1.18
CA PRO A 387 -47.67 45.76 -0.14
C PRO A 387 -46.89 46.79 -1.03
N VAL A 388 -46.60 46.35 -2.28
CA VAL A 388 -46.09 46.99 -3.55
C VAL A 388 -46.89 48.25 -4.05
N PRO A 389 -46.56 49.04 -5.16
CA PRO A 389 -45.89 48.68 -6.44
C PRO A 389 -45.09 49.75 -7.31
N ARG A 390 -44.56 49.31 -8.49
CA ARG A 390 -44.41 50.03 -9.82
C ARG A 390 -43.31 51.13 -10.02
N ALA A 391 -42.82 51.47 -11.25
CA ALA A 391 -43.00 50.98 -12.66
C ALA A 391 -41.80 51.30 -13.62
N GLU A 392 -41.79 50.75 -14.85
CA GLU A 392 -40.86 51.04 -15.99
C GLU A 392 -41.24 52.30 -16.81
N PRO A 393 -40.44 52.72 -17.84
CA PRO A 393 -40.75 52.33 -19.23
C PRO A 393 -39.56 52.10 -20.22
N LYS A 394 -39.89 51.84 -21.51
CA LYS A 394 -39.12 51.36 -22.69
C LYS A 394 -39.35 52.30 -23.92
N PRO A 395 -38.94 52.04 -25.21
CA PRO A 395 -37.74 51.41 -25.83
C PRO A 395 -37.23 52.06 -27.19
N ALA A 396 -36.23 51.41 -27.85
CA ALA A 396 -36.08 51.11 -29.31
C ALA A 396 -35.57 52.13 -30.39
N SER A 397 -34.61 51.66 -31.25
CA SER A 397 -34.68 51.64 -32.76
C SER A 397 -33.39 51.12 -33.47
N GLU A 398 -33.52 50.47 -34.65
CA GLU A 398 -32.47 50.05 -35.63
C GLU A 398 -32.56 50.92 -36.95
N PRO A 399 -31.94 50.69 -38.16
CA PRO A 399 -31.08 49.60 -38.70
C PRO A 399 -29.89 50.00 -39.67
N GLU A 400 -29.47 49.06 -40.55
CA GLU A 400 -28.27 48.88 -41.45
C GLU A 400 -28.39 49.48 -42.92
N PRO A 401 -27.56 49.21 -44.00
CA PRO A 401 -26.24 48.52 -44.22
C PRO A 401 -25.14 49.23 -45.16
N PRO A 402 -24.60 48.74 -46.35
CA PRO A 402 -23.13 48.70 -46.68
C PRO A 402 -22.69 49.32 -48.07
N PRO A 403 -21.43 49.19 -48.63
CA PRO A 403 -21.05 48.08 -49.58
C PRO A 403 -19.54 47.74 -49.95
N VAL A 404 -19.25 46.43 -50.17
CA VAL A 404 -18.44 45.65 -51.20
C VAL A 404 -17.29 46.24 -52.09
N LYS A 405 -16.14 45.48 -52.26
CA LYS A 405 -15.38 45.07 -53.52
C LYS A 405 -13.88 44.64 -53.28
N SER A 406 -13.05 44.04 -54.20
CA SER A 406 -13.19 42.86 -55.12
C SER A 406 -11.91 42.46 -55.96
N GLU A 407 -11.43 41.20 -55.87
CA GLU A 407 -10.83 40.28 -56.93
C GLU A 407 -9.36 40.35 -57.52
N PRO A 408 -8.80 39.26 -58.17
CA PRO A 408 -7.36 38.85 -58.21
C PRO A 408 -6.74 38.82 -59.68
N PRO A 409 -6.06 37.80 -60.35
CA PRO A 409 -5.52 36.42 -60.06
C PRO A 409 -4.19 35.92 -60.80
N ARG A 410 -3.83 34.60 -60.62
CA ARG A 410 -3.09 33.61 -61.52
C ARG A 410 -1.56 33.27 -61.41
N ASP A 411 -1.29 31.97 -61.70
CA ASP A 411 -0.06 31.13 -61.93
C ASP A 411 0.69 31.41 -63.28
N PRO A 412 1.91 30.87 -63.66
CA PRO A 412 2.34 29.43 -63.57
C PRO A 412 3.86 28.95 -63.59
N THR A 413 4.05 27.65 -63.26
CA THR A 413 5.04 26.54 -63.55
C THR A 413 6.54 26.64 -64.04
N THR A 414 7.31 25.58 -63.68
CA THR A 414 8.55 24.96 -64.30
C THR A 414 9.93 25.63 -64.11
N VAL A 415 11.10 24.96 -64.00
CA VAL A 415 11.72 23.82 -64.78
C VAL A 415 12.60 22.85 -63.90
N ALA A 416 13.03 21.72 -64.49
CA ALA A 416 13.91 20.62 -64.01
C ALA A 416 15.33 21.03 -63.49
N GLN A 417 16.25 20.17 -63.01
CA GLN A 417 16.49 18.68 -63.03
C GLN A 417 17.39 18.31 -61.81
N ALA A 418 17.93 17.12 -61.48
CA ALA A 418 18.12 15.78 -62.11
C ALA A 418 18.24 14.65 -61.03
N SER A 419 18.87 13.50 -61.33
CA SER A 419 18.95 12.29 -60.46
C SER A 419 20.11 11.34 -60.81
N GLU A 420 20.64 10.53 -59.88
CA GLU A 420 21.23 9.19 -60.20
C GLU A 420 21.49 8.22 -59.00
N SER A 421 21.61 6.92 -59.32
CA SER A 421 21.86 5.68 -58.51
C SER A 421 21.91 4.48 -59.52
N PRO A 422 22.30 3.19 -59.24
CA PRO A 422 22.35 2.45 -57.95
C PRO A 422 23.45 1.31 -57.81
N SER A 423 23.27 0.40 -56.82
CA SER A 423 23.51 -1.08 -56.85
C SER A 423 24.87 -1.81 -56.57
N GLN A 424 24.87 -2.58 -55.46
CA GLN A 424 25.10 -4.06 -55.29
C GLN A 424 26.46 -4.83 -55.56
N LYS A 425 27.12 -5.23 -54.45
CA LYS A 425 27.57 -6.61 -54.03
C LYS A 425 28.87 -7.32 -54.61
N PRO A 426 29.38 -8.43 -53.98
CA PRO A 426 30.82 -8.82 -53.89
C PRO A 426 31.24 -10.16 -54.59
N PRO A 427 32.47 -10.73 -54.40
CA PRO A 427 32.66 -11.79 -53.36
C PRO A 427 34.10 -12.06 -52.75
N LEU A 428 34.11 -12.79 -51.61
CA LEU A 428 35.04 -13.82 -51.02
C LEU A 428 36.57 -13.94 -51.34
N VAL A 429 37.36 -14.31 -50.28
CA VAL A 429 38.20 -15.55 -50.15
C VAL A 429 38.75 -15.71 -48.69
N GLU A 430 39.17 -16.92 -48.28
CA GLU A 430 39.60 -17.30 -46.90
C GLU A 430 41.12 -17.09 -46.59
N VAL A 431 41.55 -17.26 -45.31
CA VAL A 431 42.26 -18.49 -44.83
C VAL A 431 42.57 -18.50 -43.30
N LYS A 432 42.06 -19.56 -42.67
CA LYS A 432 42.40 -20.31 -41.42
C LYS A 432 43.72 -20.04 -40.65
N SER A 433 43.63 -20.20 -39.33
CA SER A 433 44.48 -21.13 -38.57
C SER A 433 43.75 -21.67 -37.31
N GLY A 434 44.23 -22.78 -36.71
CA GLY A 434 43.49 -23.55 -35.69
C GLY A 434 44.38 -24.40 -34.75
N PRO A 435 43.79 -25.28 -33.92
CA PRO A 435 44.41 -25.86 -32.72
C PRO A 435 45.27 -27.11 -32.96
N PRO A 436 45.87 -27.68 -31.89
CA PRO A 436 45.46 -29.04 -31.51
C PRO A 436 45.28 -29.29 -30.00
N PRO A 437 44.54 -30.35 -29.60
CA PRO A 437 44.38 -30.82 -28.21
C PRO A 437 45.33 -31.99 -27.86
N TYR A 438 45.31 -32.49 -26.61
CA TYR A 438 45.65 -33.90 -26.32
C TYR A 438 44.98 -34.44 -25.04
N GLN A 439 44.87 -35.77 -24.93
CA GLN A 439 44.29 -36.51 -23.80
C GLN A 439 45.33 -37.42 -23.10
N GLY A 440 45.04 -37.82 -21.85
CA GLY A 440 45.44 -39.13 -21.32
C GLY A 440 46.50 -39.12 -20.21
N GLY A 441 46.31 -39.98 -19.21
CA GLY A 441 47.25 -40.21 -18.11
C GLY A 441 46.56 -40.83 -16.89
N VAL A 442 46.71 -42.15 -16.69
CA VAL A 442 46.14 -42.88 -15.55
C VAL A 442 47.23 -43.16 -14.51
N GLY A 443 46.94 -42.96 -13.23
CA GLY A 443 47.82 -43.34 -12.12
C GLY A 443 47.11 -43.30 -10.78
N GLY A 444 46.93 -44.45 -10.14
CA GLY A 444 46.31 -44.56 -8.81
C GLY A 444 47.36 -44.72 -7.70
N GLY A 445 46.99 -44.41 -6.46
CA GLY A 445 47.88 -44.58 -5.31
C GLY A 445 47.25 -44.18 -3.97
N ASN A 446 46.64 -45.13 -3.28
CA ASN A 446 46.34 -45.03 -1.85
C ASN A 446 47.45 -45.77 -1.07
N PRO A 447 48.10 -45.12 -0.10
CA PRO A 447 48.44 -45.84 1.12
C PRO A 447 48.16 -45.04 2.41
N GLN A 448 47.14 -45.50 3.15
CA GLN A 448 47.22 -45.95 4.55
C GLN A 448 47.63 -44.98 5.68
N ARG A 449 46.95 -45.18 6.83
CA ARG A 449 47.30 -44.64 8.17
C ARG A 449 48.67 -45.16 8.66
N PRO A 450 49.36 -44.44 9.54
CA PRO A 450 49.23 -44.66 11.01
C PRO A 450 48.34 -43.57 11.68
N ALA A 451 47.71 -43.71 12.87
CA ALA A 451 48.19 -44.06 14.22
C ALA A 451 49.30 -43.10 14.71
N SER A 452 49.27 -42.53 15.91
CA SER A 452 48.87 -43.12 17.21
C SER A 452 48.02 -42.19 18.11
N GLU A 453 47.67 -42.67 19.31
CA GLU A 453 47.06 -41.85 20.36
C GLU A 453 48.05 -40.88 21.00
N THR A 454 47.55 -39.88 21.75
CA THR A 454 47.77 -39.77 23.21
C THR A 454 46.81 -38.74 23.83
N ALA A 455 46.62 -38.79 25.16
CA ALA A 455 45.57 -38.06 25.87
C ALA A 455 46.04 -36.78 26.57
N PHE A 456 45.12 -35.83 26.79
CA PHE A 456 45.30 -34.66 27.64
C PHE A 456 44.29 -34.62 28.81
N PRO A 457 44.77 -34.76 30.05
CA PRO A 457 44.13 -34.24 31.25
C PRO A 457 45.08 -33.26 32.00
N PRO A 458 44.61 -32.56 33.05
CA PRO A 458 43.38 -31.77 33.11
C PRO A 458 43.68 -30.30 33.53
N ALA A 459 42.64 -29.49 33.74
CA ALA A 459 42.77 -28.08 34.10
C ALA A 459 43.37 -27.81 35.50
N SER A 460 44.04 -26.67 35.65
CA SER A 460 44.37 -26.03 36.93
C SER A 460 43.57 -24.73 37.13
N LYS A 461 43.34 -24.37 38.41
CA LYS A 461 42.64 -23.13 38.83
C LYS A 461 43.69 -22.00 39.00
N VAL A 462 43.37 -20.76 39.34
CA VAL A 462 42.84 -20.26 40.63
C VAL A 462 42.30 -18.84 40.44
N ALA A 463 41.35 -18.41 41.29
CA ALA A 463 40.81 -17.05 41.35
C ALA A 463 41.14 -16.38 42.70
N ALA A 464 41.25 -15.05 42.73
CA ALA A 464 41.16 -14.22 43.92
C ALA A 464 40.81 -12.76 43.55
N ASP A 465 40.24 -12.03 44.51
CA ASP A 465 39.80 -10.62 44.41
C ASP A 465 40.70 -9.74 45.33
N PRO A 466 40.32 -8.53 45.83
CA PRO A 466 40.95 -7.27 45.43
C PRO A 466 41.84 -6.61 46.52
N ASN A 467 42.56 -5.53 46.17
CA ASN A 467 42.59 -4.29 46.98
C ASN A 467 43.27 -3.05 46.32
N HIS A 468 43.04 -1.90 46.95
CA HIS A 468 43.52 -0.52 46.67
C HIS A 468 45.00 -0.28 47.16
N PRO A 469 45.66 0.92 47.12
CA PRO A 469 45.19 2.30 46.77
C PRO A 469 46.19 3.26 45.99
N LEU A 470 45.76 4.53 45.84
CA LEU A 470 46.51 5.83 45.80
C LEU A 470 46.68 6.63 44.47
N ALA A 471 45.91 7.73 44.38
CA ALA A 471 46.30 9.17 44.24
C ALA A 471 47.34 9.64 43.16
N THR A 472 47.35 10.89 42.64
CA THR A 472 46.83 12.22 43.06
C THR A 472 46.42 13.09 41.83
N GLY A 473 45.76 14.24 42.04
CA GLY A 473 45.63 15.31 41.03
C GLY A 473 44.40 16.22 41.23
N GLU A 474 44.57 17.43 41.79
CA GLU A 474 43.47 18.35 42.12
C GLU A 474 43.26 19.49 41.10
N ALA A 475 42.01 19.97 40.99
CA ALA A 475 41.68 21.37 40.73
C ALA A 475 40.36 21.72 41.47
N LYS A 476 40.23 22.94 42.00
CA LYS A 476 39.15 23.33 42.95
C LYS A 476 38.43 24.61 42.55
N SER A 477 37.10 24.61 42.69
CA SER A 477 36.32 25.73 43.25
C SER A 477 34.93 25.23 43.66
N GLY A 478 34.31 25.83 44.68
CA GLY A 478 33.07 25.33 45.28
C GLY A 478 32.13 26.45 45.75
N SER A 479 30.86 26.10 45.95
CA SER A 479 29.79 27.04 46.32
C SER A 479 29.74 27.33 47.82
N PRO A 480 29.39 28.55 48.26
CA PRO A 480 29.07 28.86 49.65
C PRO A 480 27.60 28.51 50.02
N PRO A 481 27.25 28.37 51.32
CA PRO A 481 25.92 27.93 51.77
C PRO A 481 24.94 29.06 52.14
N TYR A 482 23.70 28.67 52.40
CA TYR A 482 22.57 29.51 52.82
C TYR A 482 22.62 29.87 54.31
N GLN A 483 22.45 31.16 54.66
CA GLN A 483 21.81 31.63 55.91
C GLN A 483 21.05 32.94 55.63
N GLY A 484 20.01 33.23 56.42
CA GLY A 484 19.05 34.31 56.15
C GLY A 484 19.21 35.54 57.05
N GLY A 485 18.44 36.60 56.72
CA GLY A 485 18.31 37.83 57.51
C GLY A 485 16.95 38.49 57.26
N VAL A 486 16.44 39.23 58.26
CA VAL A 486 15.07 39.77 58.28
C VAL A 486 15.09 41.28 58.49
N ALA A 487 14.38 42.07 57.67
CA ALA A 487 13.80 43.37 58.07
C ALA A 487 12.82 43.97 57.04
N GLY A 488 11.56 44.16 57.48
CA GLY A 488 10.76 45.40 57.42
C GLY A 488 10.57 46.22 56.12
N GLY A 489 9.31 46.49 55.76
CA GLY A 489 8.95 47.60 54.86
C GLY A 489 7.59 47.46 54.15
N GLY A 490 6.49 47.84 54.82
CA GLY A 490 5.19 48.11 54.15
C GLY A 490 5.16 49.51 53.50
N PRO A 491 4.05 49.95 52.86
CA PRO A 491 2.68 49.67 53.31
C PRO A 491 1.62 49.31 52.22
N GLU A 492 0.50 48.77 52.69
CA GLU A 492 -0.83 48.74 52.04
C GLU A 492 -1.66 49.98 52.49
N PRO A 493 -2.94 50.20 52.09
CA PRO A 493 -3.70 49.64 50.95
C PRO A 493 -4.47 50.70 50.12
N GLN A 494 -4.82 50.41 48.86
CA GLN A 494 -6.03 51.00 48.23
C GLN A 494 -6.73 50.02 47.27
N ARG A 495 -8.03 49.83 47.49
CA ARG A 495 -9.07 49.49 46.48
C ARG A 495 -9.73 50.82 46.08
N PRO A 496 -10.28 51.02 44.86
CA PRO A 496 -11.42 50.21 44.42
C PRO A 496 -11.65 50.06 42.89
N SER A 497 -12.83 49.50 42.59
CA SER A 497 -13.65 49.68 41.37
C SER A 497 -13.46 48.70 40.21
N SER A 498 -14.55 48.57 39.44
CA SER A 498 -14.81 47.53 38.46
C SER A 498 -14.82 48.09 37.04
N GLY A 499 -14.15 47.41 36.11
CA GLY A 499 -14.25 47.67 34.67
C GLY A 499 -14.55 46.37 33.92
N THR A 500 -15.72 46.28 33.29
CA THR A 500 -16.04 45.21 32.34
C THR A 500 -15.44 45.57 30.97
N GLY A 501 -14.56 44.71 30.46
CA GLY A 501 -13.89 44.91 29.17
C GLY A 501 -13.77 43.60 28.41
N SER A 502 -14.27 43.57 27.18
CA SER A 502 -14.27 42.38 26.32
C SER A 502 -13.00 42.29 25.48
N GLY A 503 -12.23 41.21 25.66
CA GLY A 503 -11.28 40.69 24.67
C GLY A 503 -9.93 41.40 24.55
N ASP A 504 -8.87 40.69 24.93
CA ASP A 504 -7.70 40.55 24.06
C ASP A 504 -7.27 39.08 24.07
N ALA A 505 -6.78 38.59 22.92
CA ALA A 505 -6.28 37.25 22.72
C ALA A 505 -4.77 37.29 22.44
N SER A 506 -4.01 37.96 23.31
CA SER A 506 -2.55 38.08 23.19
C SER A 506 -1.82 37.91 24.53
N LYS A 507 -0.57 37.41 24.45
CA LYS A 507 0.43 37.39 25.53
C LYS A 507 0.10 36.57 26.79
N VAL A 508 -0.23 35.29 26.60
CA VAL A 508 0.49 34.28 27.40
C VAL A 508 1.94 34.32 26.91
N ALA A 509 2.90 34.57 27.79
CA ALA A 509 4.31 34.41 27.44
C ALA A 509 4.56 32.91 27.22
N ALA A 510 4.87 32.51 25.98
CA ALA A 510 5.03 31.10 25.64
C ALA A 510 6.18 30.49 26.45
N ASP A 511 5.84 29.60 27.38
CA ASP A 511 6.79 28.82 28.17
C ASP A 511 7.74 28.08 27.22
N PRO A 512 9.05 28.39 27.20
CA PRO A 512 9.97 27.82 26.21
C PRO A 512 10.12 26.30 26.38
N GLU A 513 9.82 25.78 27.58
CA GLU A 513 9.84 24.36 27.88
C GLU A 513 8.53 23.64 27.49
N LEU A 514 7.46 24.35 27.13
CA LEU A 514 6.15 23.78 26.80
C LEU A 514 6.22 22.69 25.70
N PRO A 515 6.95 22.88 24.59
CA PRO A 515 7.21 21.80 23.62
C PRO A 515 7.85 20.56 24.24
N GLY A 516 8.84 20.73 25.12
CA GLY A 516 9.58 19.65 25.77
C GLY A 516 8.70 18.88 26.77
N LYS A 517 8.00 19.62 27.64
CA LYS A 517 7.04 19.10 28.60
C LYS A 517 5.92 18.32 27.92
N ALA A 518 5.34 18.84 26.84
CA ALA A 518 4.31 18.16 26.06
C ALA A 518 4.84 16.88 25.38
N ARG A 519 6.03 16.92 24.76
CA ARG A 519 6.67 15.71 24.18
C ARG A 519 6.96 14.66 25.25
N ALA A 520 7.38 15.07 26.45
CA ALA A 520 7.60 14.17 27.58
C ALA A 520 6.30 13.52 28.08
N PHE A 521 5.21 14.29 28.20
CA PHE A 521 3.88 13.77 28.53
C PHE A 521 3.41 12.71 27.50
N LEU A 522 3.46 13.04 26.20
CA LEU A 522 3.01 12.12 25.15
C LEU A 522 3.87 10.86 25.10
N LYS A 523 5.18 10.98 25.39
CA LYS A 523 6.09 9.83 25.52
C LYS A 523 5.74 8.94 26.71
N ALA A 524 5.34 9.51 27.84
CA ALA A 524 4.99 8.77 29.06
C ALA A 524 3.63 8.07 28.96
N HIS A 525 2.59 8.77 28.49
CA HIS A 525 1.20 8.32 28.57
C HIS A 525 0.62 7.72 27.28
N CYS A 526 1.13 8.10 26.10
CA CYS A 526 0.49 7.79 24.81
C CYS A 526 1.34 6.91 23.89
N HIS A 527 2.65 7.18 23.80
CA HIS A 527 3.55 6.61 22.79
C HIS A 527 3.67 5.08 22.80
N ARG A 528 3.50 4.43 23.97
CA ARG A 528 3.52 2.95 24.07
C ARG A 528 2.42 2.30 23.21
N CYS A 529 1.27 2.94 23.08
CA CYS A 529 0.17 2.49 22.22
C CYS A 529 0.28 3.09 20.81
N HIS A 530 0.60 4.38 20.73
CA HIS A 530 0.61 5.17 19.49
C HIS A 530 2.06 5.58 19.12
N GLY A 531 2.83 4.64 18.57
CA GLY A 531 4.23 4.82 18.15
C GLY A 531 5.14 3.62 18.44
N VAL A 532 4.92 2.90 19.55
CA VAL A 532 5.60 1.62 19.81
C VAL A 532 4.81 0.44 19.25
N ARG A 533 3.52 0.32 19.62
CA ARG A 533 2.65 -0.80 19.22
C ARG A 533 1.78 -0.54 17.99
N PHE A 534 1.52 0.73 17.68
CA PHE A 534 0.58 1.15 16.64
C PHE A 534 -0.83 0.53 16.80
N GLU A 535 -1.36 0.56 18.02
CA GLU A 535 -2.74 0.16 18.35
C GLU A 535 -3.79 0.96 17.53
N VAL A 536 -3.38 2.13 17.01
CA VAL A 536 -4.02 2.82 15.89
C VAL A 536 -3.03 2.78 14.70
N PRO A 537 -3.38 2.15 13.56
CA PRO A 537 -2.47 2.02 12.43
C PRO A 537 -1.96 3.35 11.87
N GLY A 538 -0.65 3.40 11.59
CA GLY A 538 0.01 4.59 11.05
C GLY A 538 0.13 5.80 11.99
N TYR A 539 -0.36 5.71 13.24
CA TYR A 539 -0.34 6.82 14.19
C TYR A 539 0.81 6.70 15.19
N ASP A 540 1.81 7.58 15.04
CA ASP A 540 2.83 7.87 16.04
C ASP A 540 2.55 9.24 16.68
N VAL A 541 2.38 9.26 18.00
CA VAL A 541 2.11 10.48 18.79
C VAL A 541 3.37 11.33 19.04
N LEU A 542 4.55 10.83 18.66
CA LEU A 542 5.83 11.56 18.70
C LEU A 542 6.31 11.99 17.30
N ASP A 543 5.58 11.66 16.23
CA ASP A 543 5.75 12.23 14.89
C ASP A 543 4.81 13.44 14.72
N ARG A 544 5.39 14.65 14.69
CA ARG A 544 4.60 15.89 14.55
C ARG A 544 3.88 15.94 13.21
N ASP A 545 4.50 15.46 12.15
CA ASP A 545 3.95 15.59 10.80
C ASP A 545 2.77 14.64 10.62
N ALA A 546 2.83 13.45 11.24
CA ALA A 546 1.68 12.54 11.36
C ALA A 546 0.54 13.11 12.25
N LEU A 547 0.87 13.83 13.32
CA LEU A 547 -0.13 14.48 14.19
C LEU A 547 -0.94 15.57 13.48
N VAL A 548 -0.29 16.40 12.66
CA VAL A 548 -0.93 17.55 11.99
C VAL A 548 -1.42 17.28 10.57
N ALA A 549 -1.09 16.12 9.99
CA ALA A 549 -1.60 15.69 8.69
C ALA A 549 -3.12 15.47 8.73
N ARG A 550 -3.81 15.75 7.61
CA ARG A 550 -5.21 15.32 7.41
C ARG A 550 -5.26 13.81 7.27
N ARG A 551 -6.20 13.16 7.96
CA ARG A 551 -6.33 11.70 8.01
C ARG A 551 -7.13 11.11 6.85
N GLY A 552 -8.04 11.89 6.28
CA GLY A 552 -8.88 11.51 5.16
C GLY A 552 -9.77 12.67 4.72
N GLU A 553 -10.66 12.42 3.75
CA GLU A 553 -11.70 13.37 3.35
C GLU A 553 -12.73 13.51 4.49
N GLY A 554 -12.99 14.74 4.94
CA GLY A 554 -13.83 15.03 6.12
C GLY A 554 -13.17 14.81 7.49
N GLU A 555 -12.08 14.03 7.60
CA GLU A 555 -11.40 13.81 8.88
C GLU A 555 -10.40 14.92 9.25
N LYS A 556 -10.63 15.55 10.41
CA LYS A 556 -9.67 16.47 11.04
C LYS A 556 -8.36 15.75 11.42
N PRO A 557 -7.20 16.43 11.42
CA PRO A 557 -5.95 15.92 11.99
C PRO A 557 -6.09 15.40 13.43
N TYR A 558 -5.11 14.62 13.90
CA TYR A 558 -5.06 14.25 15.32
C TYR A 558 -4.86 15.48 16.21
N VAL A 559 -4.06 16.45 15.74
CA VAL A 559 -3.89 17.77 16.34
C VAL A 559 -4.05 18.85 15.28
N THR A 560 -4.99 19.77 15.52
CA THR A 560 -5.20 20.99 14.72
C THR A 560 -4.44 22.14 15.41
N PRO A 561 -3.28 22.60 14.87
CA PRO A 561 -2.47 23.61 15.54
C PRO A 561 -3.23 24.91 15.82
N GLY A 562 -3.08 25.46 17.03
CA GLY A 562 -3.80 26.64 17.49
C GLY A 562 -5.24 26.39 17.95
N LYS A 563 -5.76 25.15 17.83
CA LYS A 563 -7.17 24.84 18.11
C LYS A 563 -7.35 23.53 18.92
N PRO A 564 -7.31 23.59 20.25
CA PRO A 564 -7.56 22.43 21.10
C PRO A 564 -8.91 21.77 20.81
N GLU A 565 -9.99 22.54 20.76
CA GLU A 565 -11.36 22.02 20.55
C GLU A 565 -11.63 21.55 19.09
N GLU A 566 -10.65 21.64 18.19
CA GLU A 566 -10.68 21.01 16.86
C GLU A 566 -9.67 19.84 16.73
N SER A 567 -9.08 19.37 17.84
CA SER A 567 -8.06 18.33 17.87
C SER A 567 -8.59 17.04 18.50
N GLU A 568 -8.57 15.93 17.76
CA GLU A 568 -9.00 14.60 18.27
C GLU A 568 -8.21 14.19 19.52
N LEU A 569 -6.91 14.51 19.59
CA LEU A 569 -6.05 14.25 20.76
C LEU A 569 -6.57 14.94 22.03
N TRP A 570 -7.02 16.19 21.91
CA TRP A 570 -7.57 16.94 23.05
C TRP A 570 -8.95 16.43 23.44
N LYS A 571 -9.81 16.13 22.46
CA LYS A 571 -11.11 15.51 22.71
C LYS A 571 -10.97 14.24 23.58
N ARG A 572 -10.07 13.33 23.22
CA ARG A 572 -9.85 12.08 23.98
C ARG A 572 -9.27 12.27 25.38
N LEU A 573 -8.32 13.19 25.53
CA LEU A 573 -7.63 13.41 26.81
C LEU A 573 -8.43 14.32 27.77
N GLY A 574 -9.05 15.38 27.24
CA GLY A 574 -9.68 16.47 28.00
C GLY A 574 -11.20 16.40 28.09
N GLU A 575 -11.90 16.10 26.99
CA GLU A 575 -13.37 16.08 26.93
C GLU A 575 -13.94 14.71 27.33
N ASP A 576 -13.68 13.67 26.52
CA ASP A 576 -14.15 12.29 26.75
C ASP A 576 -13.42 11.64 27.94
N LYS A 577 -12.19 12.09 28.21
CA LYS A 577 -11.22 11.52 29.18
C LYS A 577 -11.04 10.00 29.05
N ASP A 578 -11.26 9.43 27.86
CA ASP A 578 -11.21 7.98 27.59
C ASP A 578 -9.77 7.44 27.58
N MET A 579 -8.80 8.28 27.21
CA MET A 579 -7.37 7.94 27.16
C MET A 579 -6.61 8.25 28.47
N PRO A 580 -5.55 7.48 28.82
CA PRO A 580 -5.31 6.10 28.35
C PRO A 580 -6.43 5.16 28.86
N PRO A 581 -6.72 4.05 28.15
CA PRO A 581 -7.81 3.14 28.52
C PRO A 581 -7.45 2.22 29.71
N SER A 582 -6.18 2.14 30.07
CA SER A 582 -5.69 1.45 31.27
C SER A 582 -4.42 2.12 31.79
N GLY A 583 -4.19 2.03 33.12
CA GLY A 583 -3.13 2.77 33.81
C GLY A 583 -3.65 4.05 34.49
N PRO A 584 -2.76 4.87 35.07
CA PRO A 584 -3.14 6.16 35.65
C PRO A 584 -3.66 7.12 34.57
N LYS A 585 -4.68 7.91 34.91
CA LYS A 585 -5.14 9.02 34.07
C LYS A 585 -4.23 10.25 34.27
N PRO A 586 -4.03 11.08 33.23
CA PRO A 586 -3.45 12.42 33.36
C PRO A 586 -4.12 13.24 34.46
N SER A 587 -3.31 13.99 35.22
CA SER A 587 -3.81 15.04 36.12
C SER A 587 -4.34 16.25 35.34
N ASP A 588 -5.24 17.04 35.92
CA ASP A 588 -5.79 18.22 35.22
C ASP A 588 -4.70 19.27 34.86
N GLY A 589 -3.56 19.29 35.56
CA GLY A 589 -2.39 20.10 35.19
C GLY A 589 -1.64 19.58 33.95
N GLU A 590 -1.56 18.26 33.77
CA GLU A 590 -1.03 17.65 32.54
C GLU A 590 -2.00 17.80 31.36
N LEU A 591 -3.31 17.81 31.62
CA LEU A 591 -4.31 18.12 30.61
C LEU A 591 -4.22 19.59 30.17
N ALA A 592 -4.09 20.53 31.10
CA ALA A 592 -3.86 21.94 30.79
C ALA A 592 -2.59 22.13 29.94
N LEU A 593 -1.48 21.50 30.31
CA LEU A 593 -0.22 21.50 29.55
C LEU A 593 -0.42 21.10 28.08
N ILE A 594 -1.21 20.05 27.80
CA ILE A 594 -1.45 19.59 26.42
C ILE A 594 -2.42 20.52 25.67
N ARG A 595 -3.43 21.08 26.35
CA ARG A 595 -4.31 22.09 25.76
C ARG A 595 -3.54 23.34 25.34
N ASP A 596 -2.68 23.84 26.23
CA ASP A 596 -1.85 25.02 26.01
C ASP A 596 -0.81 24.77 24.91
N TRP A 597 -0.22 23.57 24.86
CA TRP A 597 0.70 23.16 23.79
C TRP A 597 0.03 23.14 22.42
N ILE A 598 -1.22 22.64 22.32
CA ILE A 598 -1.99 22.67 21.07
C ILE A 598 -2.31 24.12 20.68
N ALA A 599 -2.76 24.95 21.64
CA ALA A 599 -3.01 26.37 21.42
C ALA A 599 -1.76 27.14 20.97
N ALA A 600 -0.57 26.76 21.46
CA ALA A 600 0.73 27.30 21.05
C ALA A 600 1.24 26.75 19.69
N GLY A 601 0.41 26.06 18.90
CA GLY A 601 0.75 25.57 17.56
C GLY A 601 1.38 24.17 17.50
N ALA A 602 1.30 23.42 18.61
CA ALA A 602 1.73 22.02 18.71
C ALA A 602 3.16 21.76 18.22
N ALA A 603 4.11 22.65 18.53
CA ALA A 603 5.51 22.48 18.17
C ALA A 603 6.19 21.44 19.09
N PHE A 604 7.05 20.58 18.54
CA PHE A 604 8.01 19.81 19.33
C PHE A 604 9.34 20.57 19.46
N PRO A 605 10.14 20.32 20.51
CA PRO A 605 11.40 21.02 20.71
C PRO A 605 12.34 20.76 19.54
N ARG A 606 13.03 21.81 19.09
CA ARG A 606 14.15 21.63 18.15
C ARG A 606 15.33 21.09 18.93
N HIS A 607 15.86 19.96 18.50
CA HIS A 607 17.07 19.38 19.09
C HIS A 607 18.28 20.28 18.75
N GLU A 608 19.23 20.38 19.68
CA GLU A 608 20.49 21.06 19.41
C GLU A 608 21.22 20.36 18.26
N ARG A 609 21.80 21.14 17.33
CA ARG A 609 22.62 20.55 16.26
C ARG A 609 23.86 19.92 16.89
N ARG A 610 23.95 18.58 16.82
CA ARG A 610 25.17 17.85 17.14
C ARG A 610 26.35 18.42 16.34
N LYS A 611 27.56 18.34 16.89
CA LYS A 611 28.77 18.55 16.08
C LYS A 611 28.71 17.59 14.88
N PRO A 612 28.77 18.08 13.63
CA PRO A 612 28.75 17.22 12.46
C PRO A 612 29.94 16.26 12.44
N VAL A 613 29.74 15.08 11.87
CA VAL A 613 30.78 14.08 11.60
C VAL A 613 30.97 14.00 10.08
N GLY A 614 32.17 14.33 9.61
CA GLY A 614 32.47 14.46 8.18
C GLY A 614 33.11 13.21 7.58
N ASP A 615 33.31 13.22 6.26
CA ASP A 615 33.94 12.13 5.51
C ASP A 615 35.32 11.73 6.12
N ALA A 616 36.11 12.72 6.58
CA ALA A 616 37.40 12.49 7.23
C ALA A 616 37.30 11.77 8.58
N ASP A 617 36.29 12.08 9.40
CA ASP A 617 36.08 11.42 10.69
C ASP A 617 35.67 9.95 10.48
N VAL A 618 34.81 9.69 9.48
CA VAL A 618 34.35 8.34 9.13
C VAL A 618 35.49 7.49 8.59
N LEU A 619 36.19 7.94 7.53
CA LEU A 619 37.31 7.19 6.97
C LEU A 619 38.46 7.05 7.97
N GLY A 620 38.76 8.09 8.76
CA GLY A 620 39.78 8.05 9.80
C GLY A 620 39.47 7.03 10.91
N THR A 621 38.19 6.89 11.27
CA THR A 621 37.74 5.84 12.21
C THR A 621 37.92 4.44 11.63
N ILE A 622 37.54 4.24 10.35
CA ILE A 622 37.65 2.93 9.67
C ILE A 622 39.12 2.53 9.46
N VAL A 623 39.95 3.43 8.94
CA VAL A 623 41.41 3.23 8.77
C VAL A 623 42.09 2.98 10.12
N GLY A 624 41.74 3.77 11.14
CA GLY A 624 42.26 3.59 12.51
C GLY A 624 41.93 2.20 13.08
N HIS A 625 40.72 1.70 12.84
CA HIS A 625 40.33 0.35 13.22
C HIS A 625 41.09 -0.73 12.43
N LEU A 626 41.09 -0.65 11.08
CA LEU A 626 41.77 -1.62 10.22
C LEU A 626 43.27 -1.72 10.50
N ARG A 627 43.95 -0.63 10.85
CA ARG A 627 45.35 -0.62 11.28
C ARG A 627 45.62 -1.49 12.51
N ALA A 628 44.67 -1.55 13.45
CA ALA A 628 44.77 -2.36 14.68
C ALA A 628 44.43 -3.84 14.46
N ILE A 629 43.75 -4.17 13.35
CA ILE A 629 43.43 -5.55 12.94
C ILE A 629 44.60 -6.16 12.15
N ASP A 630 44.83 -7.46 12.35
CA ASP A 630 45.82 -8.24 11.60
C ASP A 630 45.54 -8.20 10.07
N PRO A 631 46.57 -8.04 9.21
CA PRO A 631 46.39 -8.02 7.75
C PRO A 631 45.55 -9.17 7.18
N ALA A 632 45.65 -10.38 7.73
CA ALA A 632 44.87 -11.54 7.27
C ALA A 632 43.38 -11.46 7.66
N GLU A 633 43.04 -10.67 8.68
CA GLU A 633 41.66 -10.51 9.16
C GLU A 633 40.93 -9.30 8.56
N ARG A 634 41.63 -8.27 8.08
CA ARG A 634 41.03 -7.07 7.46
C ARG A 634 39.95 -7.38 6.40
N PRO A 635 40.11 -8.37 5.49
CA PRO A 635 39.08 -8.69 4.50
C PRO A 635 37.73 -9.17 5.07
N ARG A 636 37.68 -9.52 6.36
CA ARG A 636 36.48 -9.98 7.09
C ARG A 636 35.61 -8.84 7.64
N TRP A 637 36.20 -7.66 7.83
CA TRP A 637 35.55 -6.55 8.53
C TRP A 637 34.76 -5.63 7.60
N ARG A 638 33.53 -5.30 8.00
CA ARG A 638 32.64 -4.39 7.29
C ARG A 638 32.05 -3.35 8.24
N TYR A 639 31.60 -2.24 7.67
CA TYR A 639 31.22 -1.05 8.43
C TYR A 639 29.83 -0.53 8.01
N PHE A 640 29.04 -0.07 8.97
CA PHE A 640 27.74 0.56 8.72
C PHE A 640 27.75 1.99 9.27
N THR A 641 27.48 2.97 8.42
CA THR A 641 27.66 4.40 8.73
C THR A 641 26.34 5.10 9.03
N LEU A 642 26.30 5.79 10.18
CA LEU A 642 25.17 6.57 10.69
C LEU A 642 25.39 8.08 10.53
N ALA A 643 26.48 8.52 9.89
CA ALA A 643 26.85 9.93 9.81
C ALA A 643 25.74 10.82 9.21
N THR A 644 25.03 10.34 8.16
CA THR A 644 23.88 11.04 7.58
C THR A 644 22.73 11.22 8.57
N LEU A 645 22.41 10.20 9.39
CA LEU A 645 21.41 10.33 10.45
C LEU A 645 21.88 11.25 11.59
N HIS A 646 23.15 11.17 11.99
CA HIS A 646 23.73 12.00 13.06
C HIS A 646 23.74 13.49 12.68
N ASN A 647 24.10 13.78 11.43
CA ASN A 647 24.15 15.14 10.87
C ASN A 647 22.76 15.71 10.56
N ASN A 648 21.72 14.88 10.43
CA ASN A 648 20.35 15.34 10.20
C ASN A 648 19.76 15.93 11.50
N PRO A 649 19.38 17.22 11.53
CA PRO A 649 18.91 17.90 12.74
C PRO A 649 17.50 17.48 13.19
N ARG A 650 16.75 16.71 12.39
CA ARG A 650 15.45 16.15 12.80
C ARG A 650 15.56 14.82 13.53
N VAL A 651 16.64 14.07 13.33
CA VAL A 651 16.84 12.76 13.96
C VAL A 651 17.25 12.95 15.41
N THR A 652 16.59 12.24 16.33
CA THR A 652 16.86 12.27 17.77
C THR A 652 17.93 11.28 18.22
N ASP A 653 18.49 11.45 19.42
CA ASP A 653 19.45 10.50 19.99
C ASP A 653 18.81 9.13 20.31
N GLU A 654 17.50 9.10 20.49
CA GLU A 654 16.70 7.88 20.62
C GLU A 654 16.61 7.14 19.28
N GLU A 655 16.39 7.85 18.17
CA GLU A 655 16.45 7.26 16.82
C GLU A 655 17.88 6.82 16.44
N LEU A 656 18.94 7.52 16.87
CA LEU A 656 20.32 7.04 16.68
C LEU A 656 20.61 5.77 17.49
N ARG A 657 20.04 5.63 18.70
CA ARG A 657 20.10 4.37 19.48
C ARG A 657 19.29 3.26 18.81
N LEU A 658 18.10 3.56 18.29
CA LEU A 658 17.28 2.63 17.51
C LEU A 658 18.00 2.20 16.22
N ALA A 659 18.69 3.08 15.52
CA ALA A 659 19.44 2.72 14.30
C ALA A 659 20.63 1.79 14.60
N ARG A 660 21.38 2.02 15.68
CA ARG A 660 22.42 1.08 16.14
C ARG A 660 21.85 -0.29 16.53
N ALA A 661 20.74 -0.29 17.28
CA ALA A 661 20.00 -1.51 17.61
C ALA A 661 19.44 -2.22 16.37
N GLY A 662 18.98 -1.46 15.38
CA GLY A 662 18.41 -1.94 14.12
C GLY A 662 19.46 -2.66 13.29
N VAL A 663 20.62 -2.04 13.05
CA VAL A 663 21.74 -2.69 12.34
C VAL A 663 22.13 -3.98 13.03
N SER A 664 22.30 -3.96 14.36
CA SER A 664 22.61 -5.15 15.15
C SER A 664 21.55 -6.24 15.01
N LYS A 665 20.26 -5.90 15.12
CA LYS A 665 19.14 -6.84 14.95
C LYS A 665 19.12 -7.42 13.54
N LEU A 666 19.20 -6.59 12.49
CA LEU A 666 19.10 -7.02 11.09
C LEU A 666 20.29 -7.90 10.68
N LEU A 667 21.52 -7.56 11.06
CA LEU A 667 22.70 -8.41 10.81
C LEU A 667 22.51 -9.81 11.41
N ASN A 668 21.93 -9.91 12.61
CA ASN A 668 21.66 -11.19 13.26
C ASN A 668 20.40 -11.89 12.71
N SER A 669 19.39 -11.17 12.22
CA SER A 669 18.26 -11.71 11.44
C SER A 669 18.67 -12.17 10.03
N LEU A 670 19.90 -11.87 9.61
CA LEU A 670 20.53 -12.31 8.37
C LEU A 670 21.70 -13.29 8.62
N SER A 671 21.84 -13.81 9.85
CA SER A 671 22.94 -14.69 10.27
C SER A 671 22.61 -16.17 10.16
N SER A 672 23.61 -16.98 9.78
CA SER A 672 23.56 -18.44 9.80
C SER A 672 24.18 -19.06 11.06
N ARG A 673 24.73 -18.24 11.97
CA ARG A 673 25.45 -18.69 13.17
C ARG A 673 24.55 -18.77 14.41
N ARG A 674 24.99 -19.55 15.41
CA ARG A 674 24.28 -19.71 16.70
C ARG A 674 24.54 -18.61 17.72
N LYS A 675 25.61 -17.83 17.57
CA LYS A 675 25.97 -16.73 18.48
C LYS A 675 25.49 -15.41 17.87
N VAL A 676 24.84 -14.57 18.67
CA VAL A 676 24.58 -13.18 18.31
C VAL A 676 25.90 -12.42 18.24
N ALA A 677 26.17 -11.76 17.12
CA ALA A 677 27.33 -10.91 16.90
C ALA A 677 26.90 -9.43 16.90
N VAL A 678 27.27 -8.70 17.94
CA VAL A 678 26.94 -7.28 18.12
C VAL A 678 28.05 -6.44 17.49
N PRO A 679 27.75 -5.44 16.63
CA PRO A 679 28.77 -4.59 16.03
C PRO A 679 29.38 -3.63 17.06
N GLU A 680 30.66 -3.29 16.91
CA GLU A 680 31.32 -2.28 17.75
C GLU A 680 31.03 -0.87 17.24
N ALA A 681 30.69 0.06 18.15
CA ALA A 681 30.25 1.41 17.81
C ALA A 681 31.35 2.44 18.05
N LEU A 682 32.06 2.77 16.97
CA LEU A 682 33.33 3.49 16.91
C LEU A 682 33.18 4.98 16.53
N GLY A 683 34.21 5.75 16.88
CA GLY A 683 34.44 7.11 16.41
C GLY A 683 33.54 8.19 17.04
N PRO A 684 33.67 9.46 16.57
CA PRO A 684 32.83 10.56 17.04
C PRO A 684 31.33 10.26 16.87
N GLY A 685 30.55 10.51 17.93
CA GLY A 685 29.11 10.21 17.94
C GLY A 685 28.72 8.72 17.90
N GLN A 686 29.71 7.82 17.91
CA GLN A 686 29.54 6.38 17.68
C GLN A 686 28.79 6.06 16.38
N VAL A 687 29.18 6.73 15.29
CA VAL A 687 28.48 6.66 13.99
C VAL A 687 29.01 5.59 13.04
N VAL A 688 30.13 4.93 13.36
CA VAL A 688 30.68 3.81 12.57
C VAL A 688 30.43 2.52 13.33
N LEU A 689 29.71 1.57 12.73
CA LEU A 689 29.44 0.25 13.30
C LEU A 689 30.28 -0.82 12.61
N ALA A 690 31.31 -1.35 13.28
CA ALA A 690 32.22 -2.37 12.75
C ALA A 690 31.74 -3.80 13.08
N ILE A 691 31.87 -4.73 12.13
CA ILE A 691 31.53 -6.15 12.33
C ILE A 691 32.43 -7.09 11.51
N ASP A 692 32.84 -8.22 12.09
CA ASP A 692 33.37 -9.38 11.35
C ASP A 692 32.18 -10.18 10.79
N VAL A 693 31.98 -10.15 9.48
CA VAL A 693 30.83 -10.81 8.83
C VAL A 693 30.94 -12.33 8.83
N THR A 694 32.12 -12.91 9.06
CA THR A 694 32.28 -14.37 9.23
C THR A 694 31.64 -14.85 10.54
N GLY A 695 31.51 -13.95 11.52
CA GLY A 695 30.71 -14.10 12.74
C GLY A 695 29.19 -14.13 12.52
N LEU A 696 28.72 -13.65 11.36
CA LEU A 696 27.35 -13.84 10.85
C LEU A 696 27.25 -15.09 9.96
N GLY A 697 28.39 -15.71 9.63
CA GLY A 697 28.46 -16.84 8.71
C GLY A 697 28.19 -16.45 7.26
N TRP A 698 28.59 -15.22 6.90
CA TRP A 698 28.65 -14.75 5.53
C TRP A 698 30.03 -15.04 4.94
N GLU A 699 30.07 -15.46 3.67
CA GLU A 699 31.30 -15.40 2.88
C GLU A 699 31.57 -13.94 2.53
N ALA A 700 32.67 -13.40 3.08
CA ALA A 700 32.84 -11.95 3.25
C ALA A 700 32.89 -11.15 1.94
N ARG A 701 33.20 -11.80 0.81
CA ARG A 701 33.11 -11.20 -0.52
C ARG A 701 31.74 -11.40 -1.15
N GLU A 702 31.25 -12.63 -1.28
CA GLU A 702 30.02 -12.93 -2.04
C GLU A 702 28.79 -12.17 -1.51
N VAL A 703 28.61 -12.12 -0.19
CA VAL A 703 27.48 -11.41 0.43
C VAL A 703 27.65 -9.90 0.31
N TRP A 704 28.89 -9.39 0.37
CA TRP A 704 29.17 -7.95 0.28
C TRP A 704 29.02 -7.42 -1.14
N ASP A 705 29.56 -8.13 -2.14
CA ASP A 705 29.43 -7.77 -3.56
C ASP A 705 27.93 -7.70 -3.97
N ARG A 706 27.08 -8.58 -3.42
CA ARG A 706 25.61 -8.52 -3.60
C ARG A 706 24.99 -7.26 -3.00
N ILE A 707 25.42 -6.82 -1.82
CA ILE A 707 24.96 -5.58 -1.18
C ILE A 707 25.43 -4.35 -1.98
N LEU A 708 26.71 -4.31 -2.36
CA LEU A 708 27.32 -3.20 -3.10
C LEU A 708 26.69 -2.99 -4.49
N LYS A 709 26.36 -4.07 -5.20
CA LYS A 709 25.73 -4.01 -6.53
C LYS A 709 24.45 -3.17 -6.57
N VAL A 710 23.67 -3.17 -5.49
CA VAL A 710 22.43 -2.38 -5.36
C VAL A 710 22.59 -1.12 -4.50
N TYR A 711 23.82 -0.80 -4.06
CA TYR A 711 24.10 0.38 -3.22
C TYR A 711 24.10 1.66 -4.08
N PRO A 712 23.26 2.66 -3.74
CA PRO A 712 23.11 3.88 -4.54
C PRO A 712 23.92 5.08 -4.01
N TYR A 713 24.81 4.87 -3.03
CA TYR A 713 25.59 5.92 -2.35
C TYR A 713 27.13 5.74 -2.41
N GLY A 714 27.63 4.78 -3.21
CA GLY A 714 29.07 4.46 -3.26
C GLY A 714 29.93 5.56 -3.88
N LEU A 715 30.80 6.20 -3.08
CA LEU A 715 31.73 7.24 -3.51
C LEU A 715 33.17 6.90 -3.13
N THR A 716 34.11 7.04 -4.07
CA THR A 716 35.55 7.09 -3.76
C THR A 716 36.02 8.54 -3.73
N TYR A 717 36.94 8.82 -2.80
CA TYR A 717 37.51 10.15 -2.56
C TYR A 717 38.97 10.27 -3.02
N ARG A 718 39.58 9.20 -3.56
CA ARG A 718 40.99 9.17 -4.00
C ARG A 718 41.36 10.21 -5.07
N HIS A 719 40.35 10.67 -5.83
CA HIS A 719 40.46 11.69 -6.88
C HIS A 719 40.22 13.14 -6.39
N ARG A 720 40.06 13.38 -5.08
CA ARG A 720 40.01 14.74 -4.54
C ARG A 720 41.34 15.51 -4.76
N PRO A 721 41.35 16.86 -4.66
CA PRO A 721 42.56 17.66 -4.81
C PRO A 721 43.68 17.30 -3.82
N SER A 722 44.93 17.54 -4.20
CA SER A 722 46.06 17.51 -3.27
C SER A 722 45.87 18.56 -2.18
N GLY A 723 45.89 18.14 -0.92
CA GLY A 723 45.62 18.98 0.26
C GLY A 723 44.26 18.76 0.92
N ASP A 724 43.32 18.03 0.30
CA ASP A 724 42.10 17.59 0.97
C ASP A 724 42.42 16.43 1.95
N PRO A 725 42.01 16.52 3.25
CA PRO A 725 42.36 15.53 4.27
C PRO A 725 41.63 14.18 4.13
N VAL A 726 40.55 14.11 3.36
CA VAL A 726 39.82 12.86 3.08
C VAL A 726 40.59 12.01 2.06
N ARG A 727 41.32 12.64 1.14
CA ARG A 727 42.05 11.96 0.06
C ARG A 727 43.08 10.92 0.56
N PRO A 728 44.03 11.23 1.47
CA PRO A 728 45.00 10.23 1.94
C PRO A 728 44.33 9.08 2.68
N LEU A 729 43.28 9.36 3.48
CA LEU A 729 42.52 8.33 4.18
C LEU A 729 41.80 7.37 3.22
N ALA A 730 41.30 7.87 2.08
CA ALA A 730 40.67 7.03 1.06
C ALA A 730 41.68 6.16 0.29
N ILE A 731 42.88 6.68 0.03
CA ILE A 731 43.96 5.90 -0.61
C ILE A 731 44.43 4.79 0.34
N GLU A 732 44.69 5.13 1.61
CA GLU A 732 45.07 4.14 2.62
C GLU A 732 43.96 3.11 2.90
N LEU A 733 42.68 3.50 2.80
CA LEU A 733 41.58 2.55 2.92
C LEU A 733 41.58 1.53 1.76
N ASP A 734 41.73 2.00 0.51
CA ASP A 734 41.87 1.13 -0.67
C ASP A 734 43.10 0.20 -0.52
N GLU A 735 44.20 0.66 0.07
CA GLU A 735 45.40 -0.16 0.36
C GLU A 735 45.15 -1.20 1.49
N LEU A 736 44.39 -0.86 2.53
CA LEU A 736 44.11 -1.73 3.68
C LEU A 736 43.07 -2.84 3.41
N VAL A 737 42.18 -2.65 2.42
CA VAL A 737 41.19 -3.67 2.00
C VAL A 737 41.50 -4.32 0.65
N GLY A 738 42.37 -3.70 -0.15
CA GLY A 738 42.68 -4.08 -1.53
C GLY A 738 41.78 -3.36 -2.55
N GLU A 739 42.39 -2.76 -3.58
CA GLU A 739 41.67 -1.90 -4.56
C GLU A 739 40.51 -2.60 -5.29
N ASP A 740 40.56 -3.92 -5.39
CA ASP A 740 39.54 -4.77 -6.04
C ASP A 740 38.44 -5.26 -5.07
N ALA A 741 38.38 -4.79 -3.82
CA ALA A 741 37.35 -5.17 -2.85
C ALA A 741 36.11 -4.26 -2.86
N GLY A 742 36.20 -3.04 -3.41
CA GLY A 742 35.14 -2.03 -3.29
C GLY A 742 35.07 -1.39 -1.89
N PRO A 743 34.12 -0.46 -1.65
CA PRO A 743 34.01 0.20 -0.35
C PRO A 743 33.64 -0.81 0.75
N PRO A 744 34.35 -0.83 1.90
CA PRO A 744 34.08 -1.73 3.02
C PRO A 744 32.93 -1.24 3.90
N ASP A 745 32.36 -0.07 3.62
CA ASP A 745 31.27 0.56 4.36
C ASP A 745 30.01 0.80 3.52
N VAL A 746 28.84 0.74 4.17
CA VAL A 746 27.57 1.18 3.60
C VAL A 746 26.75 1.99 4.61
N ARG A 747 25.81 2.81 4.12
CA ARG A 747 24.89 3.57 4.97
C ARG A 747 23.96 2.65 5.76
N ALA A 748 23.81 2.92 7.05
CA ALA A 748 23.09 2.08 7.99
C ALA A 748 21.56 2.09 7.80
N ASP A 749 20.97 3.27 7.55
CA ASP A 749 19.55 3.46 7.21
C ASP A 749 19.21 2.88 5.82
N TRP A 750 20.11 3.14 4.85
CA TRP A 750 20.42 2.28 3.70
C TRP A 750 20.10 0.80 3.93
N PHE A 751 21.00 0.15 4.67
CA PHE A 751 21.00 -1.29 4.88
C PHE A 751 19.73 -1.76 5.61
N LEU A 752 19.20 -0.97 6.54
CA LEU A 752 17.99 -1.30 7.29
C LEU A 752 16.72 -1.36 6.46
N ASP A 753 16.59 -0.52 5.43
CA ASP A 753 15.49 -0.62 4.47
C ASP A 753 15.77 -1.68 3.39
N ALA A 754 16.97 -1.66 2.79
CA ALA A 754 17.28 -2.46 1.61
C ALA A 754 17.50 -3.96 1.91
N ALA A 755 18.27 -4.31 2.95
CA ALA A 755 18.59 -5.71 3.25
C ALA A 755 17.49 -6.43 4.04
N ALA A 756 16.50 -5.70 4.55
CA ALA A 756 15.27 -6.27 5.11
C ALA A 756 14.21 -6.61 4.05
N ARG A 757 14.41 -6.20 2.78
CA ARG A 757 13.48 -6.44 1.66
C ARG A 757 14.09 -7.41 0.62
N PRO A 758 13.25 -8.09 -0.20
CA PRO A 758 13.72 -8.78 -1.40
C PRO A 758 14.30 -7.79 -2.43
N GLU A 759 15.26 -8.16 -3.28
CA GLU A 759 15.90 -9.48 -3.37
C GLU A 759 16.95 -9.76 -2.29
N LEU A 760 17.54 -8.71 -1.68
CA LEU A 760 18.68 -8.83 -0.75
C LEU A 760 18.37 -9.75 0.43
N TYR A 761 17.21 -9.59 1.08
CA TYR A 761 16.80 -10.42 2.21
C TYR A 761 16.84 -11.92 1.89
N HIS A 762 16.35 -12.30 0.70
CA HIS A 762 16.36 -13.68 0.24
C HIS A 762 17.75 -14.17 -0.17
N ALA A 763 18.55 -13.31 -0.80
CA ALA A 763 19.91 -13.64 -1.22
C ALA A 763 20.88 -13.82 -0.04
N ILE A 764 20.83 -12.96 0.98
CA ILE A 764 21.75 -12.97 2.12
C ILE A 764 21.45 -14.16 3.06
N LEU A 765 20.17 -14.40 3.39
CA LEU A 765 19.75 -15.49 4.27
C LEU A 765 19.67 -16.86 3.56
N ASN A 766 19.88 -16.86 2.23
CA ASN A 766 19.71 -17.97 1.31
C ASN A 766 18.33 -18.64 1.48
N ILE A 767 17.27 -17.83 1.39
CA ILE A 767 15.89 -18.35 1.38
C ILE A 767 15.71 -19.14 0.08
N PRO A 768 15.23 -20.40 0.13
CA PRO A 768 15.08 -21.24 -1.05
C PRO A 768 13.89 -20.81 -1.93
N ALA A 769 13.67 -21.51 -3.04
CA ALA A 769 12.62 -21.18 -4.00
C ALA A 769 11.23 -21.71 -3.59
N THR A 770 11.15 -22.78 -2.80
CA THR A 770 9.88 -23.37 -2.34
C THR A 770 9.86 -23.69 -0.85
N ALA A 771 8.66 -23.90 -0.31
CA ALA A 771 8.43 -24.26 1.08
C ALA A 771 9.07 -25.61 1.45
N GLU A 772 8.99 -26.63 0.58
CA GLU A 772 9.57 -27.97 0.85
C GLU A 772 11.09 -27.90 0.96
N GLN A 773 11.74 -27.02 0.18
CA GLN A 773 13.18 -26.80 0.26
C GLN A 773 13.58 -26.14 1.60
N LEU A 774 12.74 -25.28 2.17
CA LEU A 774 12.96 -24.69 3.49
C LEU A 774 12.67 -25.69 4.61
N GLU A 775 11.58 -26.43 4.51
CA GLU A 775 11.18 -27.50 5.43
C GLU A 775 12.28 -28.56 5.53
N ALA A 776 12.80 -29.04 4.40
CA ALA A 776 13.92 -29.98 4.34
C ALA A 776 15.21 -29.40 4.94
N ARG A 777 15.53 -28.11 4.71
CA ARG A 777 16.67 -27.42 5.34
C ARG A 777 16.54 -27.31 6.88
N LEU A 778 15.33 -27.32 7.40
CA LEU A 778 15.02 -27.19 8.83
C LEU A 778 14.71 -28.52 9.54
N GLY A 779 14.63 -29.64 8.81
CA GLY A 779 14.26 -30.96 9.32
C GLY A 779 12.76 -31.19 9.53
N VAL A 780 11.93 -30.26 9.03
CA VAL A 780 10.46 -30.30 9.11
C VAL A 780 9.90 -31.19 7.99
N ASP A 781 8.86 -31.95 8.30
CA ASP A 781 8.11 -32.72 7.29
C ASP A 781 6.62 -32.55 7.61
N VAL A 782 6.01 -31.54 6.99
CA VAL A 782 4.62 -31.14 7.29
C VAL A 782 3.64 -32.30 7.09
N ARG A 783 3.92 -33.19 6.13
CA ARG A 783 3.10 -34.36 5.82
C ARG A 783 3.23 -35.44 6.91
N ARG A 784 4.45 -35.84 7.28
CA ARG A 784 4.70 -36.79 8.37
C ARG A 784 4.15 -36.28 9.69
N ASP A 785 4.38 -35.00 9.99
CA ASP A 785 3.98 -34.38 11.25
C ASP A 785 2.45 -34.27 11.37
N PHE A 786 1.74 -34.02 10.25
CA PHE A 786 0.28 -34.13 10.20
C PHE A 786 -0.17 -35.58 10.40
N LEU A 787 0.41 -36.55 9.68
CA LEU A 787 0.00 -37.96 9.75
C LEU A 787 0.21 -38.53 11.16
N GLY A 788 1.35 -38.25 11.79
CA GLY A 788 1.76 -38.74 13.11
C GLY A 788 1.30 -37.93 14.33
N ASP A 789 0.38 -36.96 14.17
CA ASP A 789 -0.15 -36.11 15.26
C ASP A 789 0.93 -35.28 16.01
N GLN A 790 2.02 -34.93 15.30
CA GLN A 790 3.17 -34.22 15.84
C GLN A 790 3.06 -32.70 15.71
N LEU A 791 2.39 -32.20 14.65
CA LEU A 791 2.12 -30.76 14.51
C LEU A 791 1.09 -30.27 15.53
N ARG A 792 0.99 -28.95 15.70
CA ARG A 792 -0.03 -28.30 16.52
C ARG A 792 -0.74 -27.20 15.72
N ARG A 793 -2.07 -27.29 15.66
CA ARG A 793 -2.95 -26.56 14.74
C ARG A 793 -3.89 -25.60 15.46
N ALA A 794 -4.17 -24.46 14.85
CA ALA A 794 -5.28 -23.58 15.22
C ALA A 794 -5.84 -22.88 13.98
N GLY A 795 -7.09 -22.42 14.04
CA GLY A 795 -7.70 -21.68 12.93
C GLY A 795 -8.75 -20.68 13.40
N PHE A 796 -8.88 -19.57 12.66
CA PHE A 796 -9.71 -18.43 13.02
C PHE A 796 -10.29 -17.74 11.78
N THR A 797 -11.38 -17.00 11.98
CA THR A 797 -12.25 -16.47 10.92
C THR A 797 -12.01 -15.00 10.58
N ALA A 798 -11.02 -14.36 11.19
CA ALA A 798 -10.55 -13.00 10.91
C ALA A 798 -9.19 -12.77 11.56
N SER A 799 -8.38 -11.87 11.00
CA SER A 799 -7.12 -11.40 11.58
C SER A 799 -6.89 -9.91 11.31
N GLY A 800 -5.88 -9.30 11.94
CA GLY A 800 -5.50 -7.90 11.68
C GLY A 800 -4.80 -7.66 10.33
N VAL A 801 -4.60 -8.71 9.52
CA VAL A 801 -3.82 -8.67 8.25
C VAL A 801 -4.60 -9.30 7.08
N SER A 802 -5.47 -10.29 7.33
CA SER A 802 -6.39 -10.87 6.35
C SER A 802 -7.85 -10.81 6.83
N SER A 803 -8.74 -10.43 5.92
CA SER A 803 -10.20 -10.35 6.12
C SER A 803 -10.94 -11.68 6.06
N HIS A 804 -10.23 -12.79 5.81
CA HIS A 804 -10.82 -14.12 5.61
C HIS A 804 -10.41 -15.09 6.73
N ASN A 805 -10.74 -16.36 6.53
CA ASN A 805 -10.19 -17.44 7.33
C ASN A 805 -8.65 -17.47 7.22
N ARG A 806 -7.97 -17.82 8.31
CA ARG A 806 -6.55 -18.22 8.32
C ARG A 806 -6.40 -19.43 9.26
N LEU A 807 -5.59 -20.39 8.84
CA LEU A 807 -5.18 -21.55 9.64
C LEU A 807 -3.67 -21.47 9.88
N VAL A 808 -3.20 -21.96 11.03
CA VAL A 808 -1.78 -22.02 11.36
C VAL A 808 -1.41 -23.39 11.92
N ASP A 809 -0.30 -23.93 11.44
CA ASP A 809 0.36 -25.12 11.97
C ASP A 809 1.72 -24.75 12.56
N ARG A 810 2.06 -25.39 13.68
CA ARG A 810 3.33 -25.28 14.40
C ARG A 810 4.02 -26.64 14.43
N HIS A 811 5.27 -26.65 13.99
CA HIS A 811 6.15 -27.81 13.93
C HIS A 811 7.40 -27.56 14.80
N GLU A 812 8.02 -28.62 15.30
CA GLU A 812 9.41 -28.55 15.78
C GLU A 812 10.37 -28.47 14.58
N SER A 813 11.51 -27.80 14.76
CA SER A 813 12.60 -27.76 13.77
C SER A 813 13.95 -28.01 14.44
N ALA A 814 14.99 -28.26 13.66
CA ALA A 814 16.33 -28.63 14.14
C ALA A 814 17.07 -27.55 15.00
N GLY A 815 16.42 -26.40 15.28
CA GLY A 815 16.94 -25.33 16.13
C GLY A 815 15.89 -24.51 16.88
N GLY A 816 14.63 -24.98 16.94
CA GLY A 816 13.52 -24.24 17.54
C GLY A 816 12.18 -24.64 16.88
N TYR A 817 11.39 -23.65 16.50
CA TYR A 817 10.07 -23.83 15.88
C TYR A 817 10.06 -23.54 14.38
N TYR A 818 9.01 -24.02 13.72
CA TYR A 818 8.58 -23.65 12.38
C TYR A 818 7.06 -23.46 12.39
N TRP A 819 6.60 -22.26 12.01
CA TRP A 819 5.19 -21.90 11.92
C TRP A 819 4.83 -21.68 10.45
N LYS A 820 3.73 -22.30 10.00
CA LYS A 820 3.21 -22.17 8.65
C LYS A 820 1.75 -21.75 8.71
N SER A 821 1.45 -20.59 8.17
CA SER A 821 0.08 -20.12 7.98
C SER A 821 -0.45 -20.48 6.59
N TYR A 822 -1.76 -20.61 6.51
CA TYR A 822 -2.52 -20.84 5.30
C TYR A 822 -3.60 -19.76 5.23
N ASP A 823 -3.49 -18.90 4.22
CA ASP A 823 -4.39 -17.77 4.00
C ASP A 823 -5.38 -18.05 2.87
N PHE A 824 -6.59 -17.49 2.95
CA PHE A 824 -7.71 -17.86 2.10
C PHE A 824 -8.25 -16.66 1.31
N ARG A 825 -8.72 -16.90 0.07
CA ARG A 825 -9.38 -15.89 -0.79
C ARG A 825 -10.87 -15.73 -0.47
N ASN A 826 -11.43 -16.63 0.31
CA ASN A 826 -12.86 -16.79 0.56
C ASN A 826 -13.11 -17.56 1.87
N THR A 827 -14.36 -17.56 2.34
CA THR A 827 -14.79 -18.24 3.57
C THR A 827 -15.78 -19.39 3.33
N ASP A 828 -16.08 -19.69 2.07
CA ASP A 828 -16.97 -20.75 1.61
C ASP A 828 -16.20 -21.86 0.86
N GLY A 829 -16.92 -22.86 0.34
CA GLY A 829 -16.31 -24.03 -0.28
C GLY A 829 -15.28 -24.74 0.62
N THR A 830 -14.22 -25.23 -0.01
CA THR A 830 -12.99 -25.77 0.61
C THR A 830 -12.24 -24.77 1.49
N GLY A 831 -12.51 -23.46 1.35
CA GLY A 831 -11.99 -22.41 2.23
C GLY A 831 -12.72 -22.30 3.58
N ASN A 832 -13.83 -23.01 3.77
CA ASN A 832 -14.55 -23.02 5.05
C ASN A 832 -13.85 -23.94 6.07
N LEU A 833 -12.98 -23.38 6.90
CA LEU A 833 -12.22 -24.11 7.92
C LEU A 833 -13.08 -24.87 8.94
N LEU A 834 -14.33 -24.47 9.18
CA LEU A 834 -15.24 -25.20 10.08
C LEU A 834 -15.82 -26.46 9.43
N ARG A 835 -15.68 -26.62 8.11
CA ARG A 835 -16.11 -27.80 7.35
C ARG A 835 -14.95 -28.63 6.79
N TYR A 836 -13.80 -27.99 6.51
CA TYR A 836 -12.61 -28.61 5.91
C TYR A 836 -11.33 -28.46 6.78
N PRO A 837 -11.32 -28.81 8.08
CA PRO A 837 -10.20 -28.52 8.98
C PRO A 837 -8.97 -29.45 8.84
N LEU A 838 -9.01 -30.47 7.98
CA LEU A 838 -8.00 -31.54 7.88
C LEU A 838 -7.17 -31.46 6.58
N GLY A 839 -6.96 -30.25 6.06
CA GLY A 839 -6.07 -29.97 4.95
C GLY A 839 -4.61 -29.65 5.35
N PRO A 840 -3.78 -29.17 4.41
CA PRO A 840 -4.09 -28.98 3.00
C PRO A 840 -4.33 -30.32 2.27
N ALA A 841 -4.76 -30.27 1.00
CA ALA A 841 -4.82 -31.46 0.15
C ALA A 841 -3.40 -31.94 -0.21
N PHE A 842 -3.09 -33.22 0.02
CA PHE A 842 -1.82 -33.86 -0.35
C PHE A 842 -2.00 -35.37 -0.57
N ALA A 843 -1.03 -36.02 -1.21
CA ALA A 843 -1.07 -37.45 -1.50
C ALA A 843 -1.18 -38.31 -0.22
N ASP A 844 -2.11 -39.27 -0.22
CA ASP A 844 -2.43 -40.14 0.91
C ASP A 844 -2.85 -39.38 2.19
N ASN A 845 -3.43 -38.17 2.08
CA ASN A 845 -4.20 -37.57 3.18
C ASN A 845 -5.42 -38.47 3.45
N PRO A 846 -5.58 -39.05 4.66
CA PRO A 846 -6.68 -39.97 4.97
C PRO A 846 -8.06 -39.30 5.08
N TYR A 847 -8.14 -37.97 5.03
CA TYR A 847 -9.38 -37.18 5.12
C TYR A 847 -9.56 -36.26 3.90
N PRO A 848 -9.47 -36.73 2.65
CA PRO A 848 -9.39 -35.86 1.47
C PRO A 848 -10.68 -35.04 1.25
N ARG A 849 -11.83 -35.56 1.70
CA ARG A 849 -13.13 -34.85 1.67
C ARG A 849 -13.27 -33.76 2.75
N LEU A 850 -12.29 -33.64 3.65
CA LEU A 850 -12.20 -32.64 4.72
C LEU A 850 -10.91 -31.81 4.61
N ALA A 851 -10.20 -31.90 3.48
CA ALA A 851 -9.03 -31.08 3.19
C ALA A 851 -9.45 -29.69 2.66
N PHE A 852 -8.71 -28.67 3.07
CA PHE A 852 -8.88 -27.30 2.60
C PHE A 852 -7.96 -26.97 1.41
N GLU A 853 -8.34 -25.92 0.67
CA GLU A 853 -7.53 -25.26 -0.36
C GLU A 853 -7.22 -23.83 0.09
N HIS A 854 -5.97 -23.39 -0.04
CA HIS A 854 -5.51 -22.07 0.42
C HIS A 854 -4.93 -21.26 -0.75
N ALA A 855 -4.85 -19.95 -0.59
CA ALA A 855 -4.35 -19.01 -1.59
C ALA A 855 -2.83 -18.78 -1.53
N GLY A 856 -2.23 -19.14 -0.40
CA GLY A 856 -0.82 -18.94 -0.06
C GLY A 856 -0.65 -18.93 1.45
N GLY A 857 0.39 -18.24 1.93
CA GLY A 857 0.57 -17.98 3.35
C GLY A 857 1.94 -17.40 3.70
N GLU A 858 2.16 -17.27 5.00
CA GLU A 858 3.40 -16.81 5.62
C GLU A 858 4.01 -17.95 6.46
N ILE A 859 5.31 -18.18 6.27
CA ILE A 859 6.15 -19.09 7.03
C ILE A 859 7.08 -18.27 7.92
N LEU A 860 7.16 -18.62 9.20
CA LEU A 860 8.00 -18.00 10.22
C LEU A 860 8.79 -19.10 10.93
N PHE A 861 10.12 -18.98 10.97
CA PHE A 861 11.00 -20.04 11.48
C PHE A 861 12.13 -19.50 12.37
N SER A 862 12.56 -20.31 13.34
CA SER A 862 13.71 -19.96 14.18
C SER A 862 15.03 -20.05 13.41
N LEU A 863 15.83 -19.00 13.50
CA LEU A 863 17.24 -18.99 13.10
C LEU A 863 18.11 -19.65 14.18
N PRO A 864 19.35 -20.07 13.88
CA PRO A 864 20.21 -20.77 14.84
C PRO A 864 20.62 -19.93 16.07
N ASN A 865 20.50 -18.60 16.01
CA ASN A 865 20.73 -17.66 17.12
C ASN A 865 19.44 -17.28 17.88
N GLY A 866 18.29 -17.85 17.55
CA GLY A 866 17.00 -17.58 18.19
C GLY A 866 16.22 -16.38 17.63
N LEU A 867 16.77 -15.60 16.69
CA LEU A 867 15.97 -14.65 15.91
C LEU A 867 15.09 -15.39 14.89
N GLN A 868 14.20 -14.66 14.20
CA GLN A 868 13.25 -15.24 13.24
C GLN A 868 13.65 -14.92 11.79
N GLY A 869 13.47 -15.92 10.92
CA GLY A 869 13.42 -15.79 9.47
C GLY A 869 11.98 -15.93 8.98
N TYR A 870 11.70 -15.34 7.82
CA TYR A 870 10.35 -15.24 7.26
C TYR A 870 10.35 -15.58 5.76
N MET A 871 9.26 -16.18 5.28
CA MET A 871 9.08 -16.51 3.86
C MET A 871 7.59 -16.46 3.52
N LEU A 872 7.21 -15.62 2.55
CA LEU A 872 5.85 -15.63 1.99
C LEU A 872 5.79 -16.65 0.85
N VAL A 873 4.66 -17.34 0.71
CA VAL A 873 4.46 -18.37 -0.32
C VAL A 873 3.10 -18.29 -1.01
N ASP A 874 3.05 -18.74 -2.26
CA ASP A 874 1.80 -18.94 -3.02
C ASP A 874 1.08 -20.24 -2.60
N ALA A 875 -0.09 -20.49 -3.20
CA ALA A 875 -0.90 -21.71 -3.00
C ALA A 875 -0.20 -23.03 -3.36
N ARG A 876 0.98 -22.98 -4.00
CA ARG A 876 1.79 -24.14 -4.41
C ARG A 876 3.08 -24.24 -3.60
N GLY A 877 3.30 -23.37 -2.61
CA GLY A 877 4.52 -23.32 -1.82
C GLY A 877 5.69 -22.58 -2.47
N ASN A 878 5.53 -21.96 -3.65
CA ASN A 878 6.59 -21.14 -4.26
C ASN A 878 6.80 -19.86 -3.46
N ARG A 879 8.04 -19.41 -3.30
CA ARG A 879 8.36 -18.12 -2.67
C ARG A 879 7.75 -16.95 -3.45
N ILE A 880 7.19 -15.99 -2.73
CA ILE A 880 6.80 -14.68 -3.27
C ILE A 880 7.44 -13.55 -2.43
N ASP A 881 7.81 -12.46 -3.09
CA ASP A 881 8.50 -11.34 -2.44
C ASP A 881 7.53 -10.42 -1.67
N SER A 882 6.25 -10.42 -2.05
CA SER A 882 5.17 -9.68 -1.37
C SER A 882 3.85 -10.45 -1.40
N GLY A 883 3.06 -10.34 -0.34
CA GLY A 883 1.72 -10.93 -0.26
C GLY A 883 0.71 -10.21 -1.17
N PRO A 884 -0.15 -10.95 -1.89
CA PRO A 884 -1.14 -10.34 -2.78
C PRO A 884 -2.24 -9.62 -1.99
N PRO A 885 -2.62 -8.38 -2.38
CA PRO A 885 -3.47 -7.50 -1.57
C PRO A 885 -4.90 -8.00 -1.40
N GLU A 886 -5.39 -8.88 -2.28
CA GLU A 886 -6.69 -9.54 -2.14
C GLU A 886 -6.69 -10.72 -1.13
N VAL A 887 -5.55 -11.01 -0.50
CA VAL A 887 -5.38 -12.07 0.51
C VAL A 887 -4.86 -11.51 1.84
N VAL A 888 -3.86 -10.63 1.82
CA VAL A 888 -3.24 -10.00 3.00
C VAL A 888 -2.85 -8.54 2.73
N GLY A 889 -3.04 -7.66 3.72
CA GLY A 889 -2.77 -6.23 3.59
C GLY A 889 -2.03 -5.62 4.79
N ASP A 890 -1.01 -4.81 4.50
CA ASP A 890 -0.25 -4.04 5.48
C ASP A 890 -0.99 -2.75 5.89
N SER A 891 -1.88 -2.90 6.87
CA SER A 891 -2.60 -1.77 7.49
C SER A 891 -1.67 -0.75 8.17
N LEU A 892 -0.47 -1.18 8.57
CA LEU A 892 0.56 -0.35 9.21
C LEU A 892 1.48 0.36 8.20
N ARG A 893 1.39 0.02 6.90
CA ARG A 893 2.27 0.49 5.82
C ARG A 893 3.75 0.45 6.18
N THR A 894 4.19 -0.64 6.83
CA THR A 894 5.58 -0.89 7.24
C THR A 894 6.54 -0.87 6.05
N SER A 895 6.09 -1.33 4.88
CA SER A 895 6.84 -1.32 3.62
C SER A 895 6.84 0.04 2.91
N GLY A 896 6.08 1.03 3.41
CA GLY A 896 5.70 2.24 2.70
C GLY A 896 4.46 2.06 1.79
N THR A 897 3.96 0.84 1.64
CA THR A 897 2.80 0.48 0.80
C THR A 897 1.79 -0.33 1.61
N THR A 898 0.62 -0.62 1.05
CA THR A 898 -0.35 -1.58 1.60
C THR A 898 0.02 -3.06 1.39
N LEU A 899 1.15 -3.35 0.72
CA LEU A 899 1.64 -4.71 0.52
C LEU A 899 2.49 -5.17 1.70
N ILE A 900 2.21 -6.38 2.18
CA ILE A 900 3.09 -7.13 3.10
C ILE A 900 4.31 -7.56 2.30
N VAL A 901 5.50 -7.02 2.61
CA VAL A 901 6.77 -7.37 1.96
C VAL A 901 7.53 -8.37 2.84
N ALA A 902 8.01 -9.46 2.23
CA ALA A 902 8.75 -10.50 2.94
C ALA A 902 9.99 -9.93 3.66
N GLY A 903 10.25 -10.40 4.88
CA GLY A 903 11.27 -9.79 5.74
C GLY A 903 10.72 -8.55 6.45
N LEU A 904 10.81 -7.37 5.84
CA LEU A 904 10.55 -6.08 6.49
C LEU A 904 9.16 -5.99 7.16
N SER A 905 8.07 -6.34 6.45
CA SER A 905 6.73 -6.29 7.05
C SER A 905 6.54 -7.37 8.10
N CYS A 906 7.09 -8.57 7.86
CA CYS A 906 7.07 -9.66 8.83
C CYS A 906 7.79 -9.27 10.13
N MET A 907 8.94 -8.56 10.06
CA MET A 907 9.68 -8.08 11.23
C MET A 907 8.93 -7.06 12.07
N ALA A 908 8.04 -6.26 11.46
CA ALA A 908 7.13 -5.36 12.17
C ALA A 908 5.95 -6.12 12.79
N CYS A 909 5.27 -6.97 12.01
CA CYS A 909 4.13 -7.77 12.48
C CYS A 909 4.53 -8.71 13.63
N HIS A 910 5.72 -9.30 13.54
CA HIS A 910 6.29 -10.23 14.52
C HIS A 910 7.34 -9.57 15.43
N ARG A 911 7.22 -8.26 15.67
CA ARG A 911 8.12 -7.48 16.55
C ARG A 911 8.34 -8.09 17.95
N ASP A 912 7.30 -8.75 18.47
CA ASP A 912 7.25 -9.39 19.79
C ASP A 912 7.22 -10.94 19.68
N GLY A 913 7.38 -11.51 18.48
CA GLY A 913 7.31 -12.95 18.18
C GLY A 913 6.03 -13.34 17.44
N VAL A 914 5.59 -14.59 17.57
CA VAL A 914 4.36 -15.09 16.92
C VAL A 914 3.14 -14.35 17.47
N ILE A 915 2.35 -13.73 16.59
CA ILE A 915 1.13 -13.00 16.96
C ILE A 915 0.18 -13.96 17.68
N ARG A 916 -0.34 -13.57 18.85
CA ARG A 916 -1.27 -14.39 19.64
C ARG A 916 -2.69 -14.30 19.09
N PHE A 917 -3.35 -15.45 18.95
CA PHE A 917 -4.73 -15.59 18.45
C PHE A 917 -5.48 -16.66 19.26
N GLN A 918 -6.80 -16.77 19.05
CA GLN A 918 -7.66 -17.79 19.69
C GLN A 918 -8.12 -18.82 18.65
N ASP A 919 -8.00 -20.11 18.95
CA ASP A 919 -8.59 -21.15 18.11
C ASP A 919 -10.12 -21.06 18.07
N ARG A 920 -10.69 -21.38 16.91
CA ARG A 920 -12.12 -21.59 16.67
C ARG A 920 -12.44 -22.95 16.06
N LEU A 921 -11.44 -23.72 15.59
CA LEU A 921 -11.65 -25.04 14.96
C LEU A 921 -12.31 -26.02 15.93
N ARG A 922 -11.80 -26.13 17.17
CA ARG A 922 -12.28 -27.09 18.17
C ARG A 922 -13.77 -26.92 18.51
N ALA A 923 -14.30 -25.71 18.40
CA ALA A 923 -15.68 -25.39 18.76
C ALA A 923 -16.69 -25.48 17.59
N GLY A 924 -16.23 -25.34 16.34
CA GLY A 924 -17.11 -25.26 15.17
C GLY A 924 -16.95 -26.35 14.11
N ALA A 925 -15.95 -27.25 14.24
CA ALA A 925 -15.66 -28.25 13.22
C ALA A 925 -16.78 -29.30 13.06
N ALA A 926 -17.34 -29.38 11.85
CA ALA A 926 -18.35 -30.37 11.43
C ALA A 926 -17.78 -31.79 11.18
N ALA A 927 -16.76 -32.19 11.94
CA ALA A 927 -16.13 -33.50 11.85
C ALA A 927 -16.79 -34.51 12.81
N ALA A 928 -16.81 -35.78 12.44
CA ALA A 928 -17.37 -36.88 13.24
C ALA A 928 -16.43 -38.11 13.23
N GLY A 929 -16.55 -38.97 14.25
CA GLY A 929 -15.72 -40.17 14.41
C GLY A 929 -14.21 -39.86 14.38
N ALA A 930 -13.43 -40.73 13.74
CA ALA A 930 -11.97 -40.60 13.62
C ALA A 930 -11.48 -39.23 13.12
N ALA A 931 -12.26 -38.55 12.25
CA ALA A 931 -11.92 -37.19 11.80
C ALA A 931 -12.03 -36.14 12.92
N ARG A 932 -12.99 -36.30 13.84
CA ARG A 932 -13.12 -35.42 15.01
C ARG A 932 -11.98 -35.67 15.98
N GLU A 933 -11.66 -36.92 16.26
CA GLU A 933 -10.53 -37.31 17.11
C GLU A 933 -9.18 -36.83 16.55
N LYS A 934 -8.97 -36.95 15.24
CA LYS A 934 -7.78 -36.43 14.56
C LYS A 934 -7.63 -34.93 14.83
N LEU A 935 -8.70 -34.17 14.70
CA LEU A 935 -8.68 -32.74 14.98
C LEU A 935 -8.37 -32.43 16.46
N GLU A 936 -8.79 -33.27 17.41
CA GLU A 936 -8.47 -33.07 18.85
C GLU A 936 -7.02 -33.37 19.20
N ARG A 937 -6.35 -34.25 18.44
CA ARG A 937 -4.91 -34.50 18.59
C ARG A 937 -4.06 -33.42 17.92
N LEU A 938 -4.52 -32.85 16.81
CA LEU A 938 -3.84 -31.75 16.13
C LEU A 938 -4.06 -30.39 16.81
N VAL A 939 -5.27 -30.09 17.32
CA VAL A 939 -5.59 -28.81 17.97
C VAL A 939 -5.42 -28.92 19.49
N PRO A 940 -4.34 -28.38 20.10
CA PRO A 940 -4.04 -28.56 21.51
C PRO A 940 -5.04 -27.89 22.46
N ALA A 941 -4.98 -28.23 23.75
CA ALA A 941 -5.73 -27.50 24.77
C ALA A 941 -5.17 -26.08 24.95
N LYS A 942 -6.03 -25.10 25.30
CA LYS A 942 -5.61 -23.68 25.41
C LYS A 942 -4.36 -23.48 26.28
N ALA A 943 -4.26 -24.18 27.42
CA ALA A 943 -3.09 -24.08 28.31
C ALA A 943 -1.79 -24.67 27.73
N GLU A 944 -1.88 -25.68 26.86
CA GLU A 944 -0.74 -26.20 26.09
C GLU A 944 -0.35 -25.19 24.99
N TRP A 945 -1.33 -24.63 24.28
CA TRP A 945 -1.11 -23.63 23.23
C TRP A 945 -0.52 -22.32 23.75
N ASP A 946 -1.05 -21.78 24.86
CA ASP A 946 -0.50 -20.61 25.56
C ASP A 946 0.95 -20.86 25.99
N LYS A 947 1.29 -22.10 26.39
CA LYS A 947 2.65 -22.50 26.80
C LYS A 947 3.60 -22.61 25.60
N ILE A 948 3.17 -23.17 24.48
CA ILE A 948 3.95 -23.22 23.23
C ILE A 948 4.25 -21.79 22.75
N LEU A 949 3.21 -20.96 22.61
CA LEU A 949 3.37 -19.55 22.22
C LEU A 949 4.29 -18.78 23.17
N ALA A 950 4.18 -18.97 24.49
CA ALA A 950 5.06 -18.31 25.46
C ALA A 950 6.51 -18.80 25.40
N GLY A 951 6.75 -20.07 25.06
CA GLY A 951 8.09 -20.62 24.85
C GLY A 951 8.76 -20.06 23.59
N ASP A 952 8.04 -20.13 22.46
CA ASP A 952 8.51 -19.63 21.17
C ASP A 952 8.75 -18.09 21.21
N GLU A 953 7.88 -17.33 21.92
CA GLU A 953 8.05 -15.91 22.25
C GLU A 953 9.31 -15.64 23.11
N ALA A 954 9.50 -16.42 24.18
CA ALA A 954 10.63 -16.22 25.09
C ALA A 954 11.99 -16.50 24.42
N GLN A 955 12.08 -17.53 23.55
CA GLN A 955 13.26 -17.79 22.74
C GLN A 955 13.59 -16.62 21.82
N PHE A 956 12.59 -16.09 21.11
CA PHE A 956 12.77 -14.96 20.21
C PHE A 956 13.23 -13.70 20.94
N LEU A 957 12.52 -13.34 22.01
CA LEU A 957 12.80 -12.10 22.72
C LEU A 957 14.12 -12.13 23.48
N ALA A 958 14.62 -13.30 23.90
CA ALA A 958 15.99 -13.42 24.40
C ALA A 958 17.05 -13.04 23.34
N ALA A 959 16.84 -13.42 22.08
CA ALA A 959 17.75 -13.08 20.98
C ALA A 959 17.62 -11.62 20.50
N VAL A 960 16.41 -11.06 20.52
CA VAL A 960 16.18 -9.61 20.31
C VAL A 960 16.84 -8.80 21.43
N GLU A 961 16.70 -9.23 22.68
CA GLU A 961 17.32 -8.61 23.86
C GLU A 961 18.84 -8.67 23.79
N GLN A 962 19.44 -9.81 23.41
CA GLN A 962 20.88 -9.95 23.23
C GLN A 962 21.44 -9.07 22.09
N SER A 963 20.71 -8.91 20.98
CA SER A 963 21.16 -8.12 19.82
C SER A 963 20.92 -6.62 19.96
N THR A 964 19.84 -6.19 20.62
CA THR A 964 19.46 -4.77 20.73
C THR A 964 19.79 -4.13 22.08
N GLY A 965 19.82 -4.93 23.16
CA GLY A 965 20.07 -4.48 24.53
C GLY A 965 21.31 -3.59 24.72
N PRO A 966 22.47 -3.88 24.10
CA PRO A 966 23.67 -3.04 24.19
C PRO A 966 23.48 -1.58 23.75
N PHE A 967 22.50 -1.28 22.90
CA PHE A 967 22.20 0.07 22.40
C PHE A 967 20.91 0.66 22.99
N LEU A 968 19.93 -0.19 23.30
CA LEU A 968 18.64 0.24 23.83
C LEU A 968 18.62 0.35 25.36
N ARG A 969 19.39 -0.44 26.11
CA ARG A 969 19.30 -0.52 27.58
C ARG A 969 20.48 0.15 28.28
N VAL A 970 20.69 1.42 27.93
CA VAL A 970 21.73 2.29 28.48
C VAL A 970 21.12 3.47 29.23
N GLY A 971 21.87 4.06 30.16
CA GLY A 971 21.40 5.18 30.98
C GLY A 971 20.14 4.82 31.77
N ALA A 972 19.14 5.71 31.74
CA ALA A 972 17.84 5.52 32.39
C ALA A 972 17.07 4.29 31.89
N ASP A 973 17.29 3.86 30.64
CA ASP A 973 16.56 2.75 30.02
C ASP A 973 17.09 1.36 30.42
N LYS A 974 18.13 1.26 31.26
CA LYS A 974 18.79 -0.02 31.60
C LYS A 974 17.84 -1.10 32.15
N GLY A 975 16.80 -0.69 32.88
CA GLY A 975 15.76 -1.60 33.40
C GLY A 975 14.65 -1.97 32.41
N LYS A 976 14.54 -1.27 31.28
CA LYS A 976 13.44 -1.41 30.33
C LYS A 976 13.68 -2.59 29.37
N PRO A 977 12.73 -3.52 29.15
CA PRO A 977 12.92 -4.66 28.25
C PRO A 977 12.87 -4.23 26.78
N ALA A 978 13.58 -4.94 25.89
CA ALA A 978 13.64 -4.62 24.46
C ALA A 978 12.25 -4.49 23.78
N ARG A 979 11.25 -5.26 24.24
CA ARG A 979 9.87 -5.22 23.71
C ARG A 979 9.13 -3.89 23.95
N ASP A 980 9.57 -3.03 24.87
CA ASP A 980 8.93 -1.73 25.15
C ASP A 980 9.55 -0.56 24.35
N PHE A 981 10.40 -0.84 23.38
CA PHE A 981 10.91 0.13 22.39
C PHE A 981 10.19 -0.03 21.03
N PRO A 982 10.17 1.01 20.17
CA PRO A 982 9.80 0.87 18.76
C PRO A 982 10.61 -0.24 18.10
N GLU A 983 10.04 -0.92 17.10
CA GLU A 983 10.76 -1.96 16.35
C GLU A 983 11.87 -1.28 15.52
N PRO A 984 13.17 -1.53 15.80
CA PRO A 984 14.23 -0.64 15.37
C PRO A 984 14.54 -0.69 13.87
N ILE A 985 14.24 -1.80 13.18
CA ILE A 985 14.52 -1.95 11.74
C ILE A 985 13.51 -1.10 10.95
N THR A 986 12.23 -1.37 11.17
CA THR A 986 11.10 -0.77 10.45
C THR A 986 10.86 0.69 10.82
N THR A 987 11.20 1.10 12.05
CA THR A 987 11.19 2.53 12.44
C THR A 987 12.19 3.34 11.59
N ILE A 988 13.41 2.83 11.42
CA ILE A 988 14.46 3.52 10.67
C ILE A 988 14.29 3.37 9.15
N ALA A 989 13.76 2.24 8.67
CA ALA A 989 13.36 2.08 7.26
C ALA A 989 12.26 3.08 6.86
N ARG A 990 11.24 3.31 7.72
CA ARG A 990 10.23 4.36 7.52
C ARG A 990 10.85 5.76 7.51
N LEU A 991 11.78 6.04 8.42
CA LEU A 991 12.51 7.32 8.49
C LEU A 991 13.34 7.56 7.21
N TYR A 992 14.01 6.53 6.69
CA TYR A 992 14.75 6.57 5.43
C TYR A 992 13.84 6.90 4.24
N GLN A 993 12.67 6.27 4.17
CA GLN A 993 11.69 6.43 3.08
C GLN A 993 10.89 7.75 3.11
N LYS A 994 11.09 8.62 4.10
CA LYS A 994 10.47 9.96 4.11
C LYS A 994 11.03 10.86 2.99
N ASP A 995 10.15 11.74 2.50
CA ASP A 995 10.52 12.90 1.68
C ASP A 995 11.60 13.75 2.36
N MET A 996 12.59 14.21 1.57
CA MET A 996 13.72 14.99 2.08
C MET A 996 13.53 16.47 1.84
N GLY A 997 13.60 17.29 2.89
CA GLY A 997 13.75 18.74 2.78
C GLY A 997 15.23 19.15 2.66
N ALA A 998 15.47 20.46 2.70
CA ALA A 998 16.82 21.00 2.52
C ALA A 998 17.80 20.65 3.67
N ASP A 999 17.33 20.32 4.87
CA ASP A 999 18.19 19.86 5.98
C ASP A 999 18.59 18.39 5.82
N GLU A 1000 17.67 17.55 5.36
CA GLU A 1000 17.94 16.15 5.01
C GLU A 1000 18.96 16.07 3.86
N VAL A 1001 18.72 16.79 2.76
CA VAL A 1001 19.63 16.79 1.60
C VAL A 1001 20.99 17.42 1.94
N ALA A 1002 21.06 18.38 2.87
CA ALA A 1002 22.35 18.87 3.37
C ALA A 1002 23.13 17.76 4.09
N ALA A 1003 22.48 16.98 4.95
CA ALA A 1003 23.11 15.86 5.66
C ALA A 1003 23.53 14.71 4.72
N GLU A 1004 22.75 14.43 3.67
CA GLU A 1004 23.12 13.47 2.60
C GLU A 1004 24.42 13.87 1.88
N LEU A 1005 24.58 15.18 1.63
CA LEU A 1005 25.72 15.75 0.90
C LEU A 1005 26.89 16.15 1.80
N GLY A 1006 26.85 15.85 3.10
CA GLY A 1006 27.92 16.19 4.05
C GLY A 1006 28.07 17.70 4.31
N MET A 1007 27.03 18.49 4.06
CA MET A 1007 27.00 19.94 4.29
C MET A 1007 26.56 20.26 5.74
N ALA A 1008 27.06 21.38 6.28
CA ALA A 1008 26.79 21.77 7.66
C ALA A 1008 25.32 22.17 7.94
N ASP A 1009 24.64 22.77 6.96
CA ASP A 1009 23.24 23.18 7.07
C ASP A 1009 22.53 23.33 5.70
N ALA A 1010 21.21 23.48 5.77
CA ALA A 1010 20.33 23.76 4.63
C ALA A 1010 20.54 25.14 3.98
N LYS A 1011 21.29 26.06 4.58
CA LYS A 1011 21.57 27.37 3.98
C LYS A 1011 22.68 27.20 2.94
N GLY A 1012 23.80 26.58 3.32
CA GLY A 1012 24.90 26.26 2.41
C GLY A 1012 24.46 25.44 1.20
N LEU A 1013 23.48 24.54 1.38
CA LEU A 1013 22.85 23.83 0.27
C LEU A 1013 22.07 24.76 -0.68
N ARG A 1014 21.20 25.63 -0.15
CA ARG A 1014 20.40 26.56 -0.98
C ARG A 1014 21.26 27.58 -1.72
N ASP A 1015 22.29 28.09 -1.06
CA ASP A 1015 23.29 28.97 -1.68
C ASP A 1015 24.00 28.20 -2.82
N ARG A 1016 24.42 26.94 -2.59
CA ARG A 1016 25.05 26.11 -3.61
C ARG A 1016 24.13 25.73 -4.80
N ILE A 1017 22.83 25.56 -4.57
CA ILE A 1017 21.84 25.31 -5.64
C ILE A 1017 21.66 26.57 -6.50
N ARG A 1018 21.63 27.76 -5.89
CA ARG A 1018 21.54 29.04 -6.58
C ARG A 1018 22.76 29.30 -7.47
N ASP A 1019 23.95 29.00 -6.95
CA ASP A 1019 25.23 29.23 -7.64
C ASP A 1019 25.55 28.16 -8.71
N ASN A 1020 24.85 27.02 -8.72
CA ASN A 1020 25.06 25.95 -9.69
C ASN A 1020 23.76 25.50 -10.38
N PRO A 1021 23.43 26.08 -11.57
CA PRO A 1021 22.26 25.69 -12.36
C PRO A 1021 22.19 24.21 -12.76
N ALA A 1022 23.29 23.45 -12.72
CA ALA A 1022 23.25 22.00 -12.94
C ALA A 1022 22.51 21.27 -11.80
N LEU A 1023 22.58 21.76 -10.56
CA LEU A 1023 21.81 21.20 -9.45
C LEU A 1023 20.31 21.43 -9.62
N GLY A 1024 19.91 22.60 -10.15
CA GLY A 1024 18.53 22.87 -10.53
C GLY A 1024 18.01 21.88 -11.58
N LYS A 1025 18.82 21.55 -12.59
CA LYS A 1025 18.49 20.54 -13.62
C LYS A 1025 18.39 19.11 -13.07
N LEU A 1026 19.02 18.81 -11.94
CA LEU A 1026 18.89 17.54 -11.20
C LEU A 1026 17.69 17.54 -10.24
N GLY A 1027 16.80 18.52 -10.31
CA GLY A 1027 15.55 18.61 -9.53
C GLY A 1027 15.67 19.35 -8.19
N LEU A 1028 16.88 19.67 -7.72
CA LEU A 1028 17.11 20.24 -6.38
C LEU A 1028 16.54 21.66 -6.22
N GLY A 1029 16.10 22.31 -7.29
CA GLY A 1029 15.51 23.65 -7.26
C GLY A 1029 14.37 23.79 -6.26
N VAL A 1030 13.53 22.75 -6.08
CA VAL A 1030 12.39 22.76 -5.14
C VAL A 1030 12.80 23.01 -3.68
N LEU A 1031 14.06 22.69 -3.31
CA LEU A 1031 14.59 22.87 -1.96
C LEU A 1031 14.90 24.33 -1.61
N ALA A 1032 15.03 25.20 -2.63
CA ALA A 1032 15.22 26.64 -2.45
C ALA A 1032 13.97 27.27 -1.80
N ASP A 1033 12.80 26.93 -2.32
CA ASP A 1033 11.49 27.51 -1.94
C ASP A 1033 10.79 26.72 -0.81
N GLY A 1034 11.48 25.73 -0.22
CA GLY A 1034 10.99 24.98 0.94
C GLY A 1034 10.21 23.70 0.62
N GLY A 1035 10.19 23.26 -0.64
CA GLY A 1035 9.69 21.95 -1.04
C GLY A 1035 10.60 20.79 -0.63
N SER A 1036 10.22 19.58 -1.03
CA SER A 1036 10.92 18.32 -0.75
C SER A 1036 11.24 17.51 -2.01
N LEU A 1037 12.19 16.58 -1.91
CA LEU A 1037 12.49 15.56 -2.91
C LEU A 1037 12.00 14.18 -2.44
N LYS A 1038 11.54 13.34 -3.38
CA LYS A 1038 11.23 11.93 -3.08
C LYS A 1038 12.50 11.12 -2.88
N ARG A 1039 12.52 10.26 -1.84
CA ARG A 1039 13.62 9.31 -1.60
C ARG A 1039 13.92 8.49 -2.86
N SER A 1040 12.88 7.93 -3.46
CA SER A 1040 12.91 7.11 -4.67
C SER A 1040 13.31 7.84 -5.97
N GLU A 1041 13.50 9.16 -5.95
CA GLU A 1041 14.07 9.93 -7.08
C GLU A 1041 15.55 10.27 -6.83
N TRP A 1042 15.95 10.33 -5.55
CA TRP A 1042 17.31 10.62 -5.11
C TRP A 1042 18.25 9.43 -5.27
N ASP A 1043 17.78 8.24 -4.89
CA ASP A 1043 18.56 7.01 -4.78
C ASP A 1043 18.35 6.02 -5.94
N SER A 1044 17.35 6.23 -6.80
CA SER A 1044 17.00 5.25 -7.83
C SER A 1044 18.11 4.99 -8.82
N LEU A 1045 18.27 3.70 -9.11
CA LEU A 1045 19.16 3.12 -10.11
C LEU A 1045 18.37 2.53 -11.30
N LYS A 1046 17.03 2.64 -11.29
CA LYS A 1046 16.19 2.11 -12.36
C LYS A 1046 16.43 2.93 -13.62
N ASP A 1047 16.73 2.23 -14.71
CA ASP A 1047 17.02 2.78 -16.03
C ASP A 1047 18.22 3.76 -16.11
N ARG A 1048 19.11 3.78 -15.09
CA ARG A 1048 20.30 4.65 -15.04
C ARG A 1048 21.54 3.94 -14.51
N THR A 1049 22.71 4.38 -14.97
CA THR A 1049 24.02 3.94 -14.43
C THR A 1049 24.36 4.59 -13.09
N LEU A 1050 23.90 5.82 -12.88
CA LEU A 1050 24.08 6.64 -11.68
C LEU A 1050 22.72 7.07 -11.11
N SER A 1051 22.64 7.18 -9.78
CA SER A 1051 21.51 7.84 -9.09
C SER A 1051 21.69 9.36 -9.04
N THR A 1052 20.61 10.08 -8.78
CA THR A 1052 20.64 11.56 -8.62
C THR A 1052 21.64 11.98 -7.53
N PHE A 1053 21.76 11.21 -6.43
CA PHE A 1053 22.80 11.40 -5.42
C PHE A 1053 24.22 11.41 -6.02
N HIS A 1054 24.56 10.43 -6.87
CA HIS A 1054 25.87 10.35 -7.52
C HIS A 1054 26.12 11.54 -8.45
N GLU A 1055 25.11 11.93 -9.25
CA GLU A 1055 25.19 13.07 -10.17
C GLU A 1055 25.39 14.38 -9.42
N VAL A 1056 24.71 14.59 -8.28
CA VAL A 1056 24.91 15.76 -7.42
C VAL A 1056 26.30 15.78 -6.79
N ASN A 1057 26.80 14.65 -6.27
CA ASN A 1057 28.13 14.59 -5.64
C ASN A 1057 29.26 14.89 -6.64
N LEU A 1058 29.08 14.53 -7.92
CA LEU A 1058 29.95 14.97 -9.02
C LEU A 1058 29.88 16.49 -9.24
N GLN A 1059 28.68 17.08 -9.33
CA GLN A 1059 28.50 18.52 -9.54
C GLN A 1059 29.08 19.39 -8.41
N ILE A 1060 29.05 18.92 -7.16
CA ILE A 1060 29.70 19.61 -6.02
C ILE A 1060 31.17 19.22 -5.82
N ARG A 1061 31.68 18.24 -6.57
CA ARG A 1061 33.05 17.65 -6.46
C ARG A 1061 33.35 17.01 -5.09
N ARG A 1062 32.34 16.51 -4.37
CA ARG A 1062 32.53 15.84 -3.06
C ARG A 1062 33.18 14.47 -3.21
N GLY A 1063 32.83 13.71 -4.25
CA GLY A 1063 33.36 12.38 -4.52
C GLY A 1063 32.99 11.90 -5.91
N THR A 1064 33.71 10.89 -6.40
CA THR A 1064 33.43 10.24 -7.67
C THR A 1064 32.71 8.90 -7.43
N PRO A 1065 31.64 8.56 -8.18
CA PRO A 1065 30.92 7.31 -8.04
C PRO A 1065 31.82 6.08 -8.14
N GLN A 1066 31.82 5.23 -7.10
CA GLN A 1066 32.60 4.00 -7.05
C GLN A 1066 31.73 2.82 -7.48
N ARG A 1067 31.53 2.69 -8.80
CA ARG A 1067 30.78 1.59 -9.41
C ARG A 1067 31.67 0.66 -10.22
N ARG A 1068 32.17 -0.35 -9.53
CA ARG A 1068 32.33 -1.71 -10.08
C ARG A 1068 31.08 -2.51 -9.65
N TYR A 1069 30.82 -3.62 -10.33
CA TYR A 1069 29.70 -4.58 -10.15
C TYR A 1069 28.33 -4.16 -10.74
#